data_AF-A0A972NGX1-F1
#
_entry.id   AF-A0A972NGX1-F1
#
_cell.length_a   1.000
_cell.length_b   1.000
_cell.length_c   1.000
_cell.angle_alpha   90.00
_cell.angle_beta   90.00
_cell.angle_gamma   90.00
#
_symmetry.space_group_name_H-M   'P 1'
#
loop_
_entity.id
_entity.type
_entity.pdbx_description
1 polymer ?
#
loop_
_entity_poly.entity_id
_entity_poly.type
_entity_poly.pdbx_seq_one_letter_code
_entity_poly.pdbx_strand_id
1 'polypeptide(L)'
;MRAVELGALVLGAGAVLSVVLAVSPTELQLYFAWGLLCVLLVLLLTLRRVKNELLKLVFVGGAALLMLRYLWWRTTSTLNLDELPDAVFSLALYGAELYSIGIALLGMFFSLKPLSRKPVKVKEEELPTVDVFIPTYDEPPEIPEATLLGALNLDYPPEKLRVYLLDDGGTEEKLNHPDPEKRAFFRARAERLKNFVKRLNELGYENAFYLTRKDNRNAKAGNINEALKKTNGELILILDADHVPARDFLLNTVGFMVKNPRAFLVQTPHAFYNPDPVKKNLGLFWKAPAENEMFYFLIQKGFDLWNAAFFCGSAALLRREHLLSAGGIQTQTVTEDAETSLELHARGFESIYYDRPMIWGLNPETLSALISQRVRWAQGMLQILVLKNPLLKRGLSWYQRLAYFNASFFWLFGVARTVFLVAPLAYLLFGLHVYDASIREVLAYPLPHFLASFLSAYYLFSKVRWPFFSEIYESIQGVFLFVPTIKTLLNPRAPVFKVTPKGETLERDFVSPFYGPFFVLYHLILLGFAFAVYRWFAYPDERGTVLVTAAWNAFNLFITTVALFVAYERRQRRRFHRIPARDEVTLFRKSETLAGVIKDLSLGGMAVELKTKPLTGFVRDEEVKALVKDEEGELFFVKAYAVAYDGKLLRLRFAWRPEELESFGKVVELVFSPSSRWQIILELERSLSPWEGFIFLSKSILKDFGRVYRALWERFREDALSVLTKGLRRWAW
;
A
#
# COMPACT_ATOMS: atom_id res chain seq x y z
N MET A 1 11.09 7.12 29.36
CA MET A 1 10.85 6.38 30.61
C MET A 1 9.71 6.99 31.40
N ARG A 2 9.84 8.18 32.03
CA ARG A 2 8.78 8.77 32.90
C ARG A 2 7.34 8.81 32.33
N ALA A 3 7.14 9.19 31.07
CA ALA A 3 5.80 9.21 30.46
C ALA A 3 5.22 7.81 30.19
N VAL A 4 6.10 6.83 29.90
CA VAL A 4 5.70 5.44 29.63
C VAL A 4 5.37 4.72 30.94
N GLU A 5 6.15 4.96 32.01
CA GLU A 5 5.87 4.48 33.37
C GLU A 5 4.54 5.03 33.90
N LEU A 6 4.28 6.32 33.70
CA LEU A 6 3.01 6.94 34.07
C LEU A 6 1.84 6.41 33.21
N GLY A 7 2.08 6.18 31.92
CA GLY A 7 1.10 5.53 31.03
C GLY A 7 0.76 4.11 31.47
N ALA A 8 1.75 3.32 31.90
CA ALA A 8 1.54 1.99 32.45
C ALA A 8 0.72 2.02 33.76
N LEU A 9 0.98 3.01 34.63
CA LEU A 9 0.17 3.26 35.83
C LEU A 9 -1.29 3.61 35.50
N VAL A 10 -1.53 4.49 34.52
CA VAL A 10 -2.88 4.86 34.07
C VAL A 10 -3.61 3.66 33.47
N LEU A 11 -2.93 2.84 32.65
CA LEU A 11 -3.49 1.62 32.08
C LEU A 11 -3.78 0.57 33.17
N GLY A 12 -2.88 0.41 34.14
CA GLY A 12 -3.08 -0.47 35.29
C GLY A 12 -4.28 -0.05 36.15
N ALA A 13 -4.40 1.23 36.46
CA ALA A 13 -5.56 1.78 37.18
C ALA A 13 -6.86 1.61 36.39
N GLY A 14 -6.83 1.82 35.07
CA GLY A 14 -7.97 1.57 34.17
C GLY A 14 -8.38 0.09 34.17
N ALA A 15 -7.42 -0.84 34.10
CA ALA A 15 -7.70 -2.27 34.14
C ALA A 15 -8.39 -2.67 35.45
N VAL A 16 -7.89 -2.18 36.59
CA VAL A 16 -8.52 -2.39 37.91
C VAL A 16 -9.94 -1.81 37.95
N LEU A 17 -10.12 -0.58 37.46
CA LEU A 17 -11.44 0.06 37.39
C LEU A 17 -12.41 -0.73 36.50
N SER A 18 -11.93 -1.34 35.41
CA SER A 18 -12.75 -2.14 34.51
C SER A 18 -13.21 -3.45 35.14
N VAL A 19 -12.36 -4.09 35.96
CA VAL A 19 -12.74 -5.28 36.72
C VAL A 19 -13.81 -4.95 37.77
N VAL A 20 -13.67 -3.82 38.48
CA VAL A 20 -14.67 -3.35 39.44
C VAL A 20 -15.98 -2.99 38.74
N LEU A 21 -15.91 -2.35 37.57
CA LEU A 21 -17.11 -2.01 36.81
C LEU A 21 -17.78 -3.24 36.22
N ALA A 22 -17.05 -4.27 35.79
CA ALA A 22 -17.59 -5.46 35.12
C ALA A 22 -18.73 -6.17 35.88
N VAL A 23 -18.81 -6.02 37.22
CA VAL A 23 -19.89 -6.57 38.06
C VAL A 23 -21.02 -5.58 38.37
N SER A 24 -20.94 -4.36 37.84
CA SER A 24 -21.92 -3.29 38.06
C SER A 24 -23.14 -3.39 37.13
N PRO A 25 -24.32 -2.87 37.53
CA PRO A 25 -25.52 -2.87 36.70
C PRO A 25 -25.33 -2.16 35.34
N THR A 26 -26.08 -2.60 34.32
CA THR A 26 -26.01 -2.08 32.94
C THR A 26 -26.23 -0.57 32.85
N GLU A 27 -27.00 0.04 33.76
CA GLU A 27 -27.20 1.50 33.79
C GLU A 27 -25.93 2.25 34.19
N LEU A 28 -25.24 1.80 35.25
CA LEU A 28 -23.98 2.41 35.68
C LEU A 28 -22.89 2.23 34.61
N GLN A 29 -22.91 1.07 33.95
CA GLN A 29 -22.07 0.75 32.81
C GLN A 29 -22.30 1.69 31.61
N LEU A 30 -23.57 2.00 31.32
CA LEU A 30 -23.95 2.96 30.29
C LEU A 30 -23.41 4.36 30.63
N TYR A 31 -23.68 4.88 31.83
CA TYR A 31 -23.21 6.20 32.24
C TYR A 31 -21.69 6.34 32.21
N PHE A 32 -20.98 5.31 32.68
CA PHE A 32 -19.52 5.27 32.62
C PHE A 32 -19.01 5.36 31.18
N ALA A 33 -19.53 4.50 30.28
CA ALA A 33 -19.05 4.42 28.91
C ALA A 33 -19.25 5.75 28.15
N TRP A 34 -20.41 6.38 28.29
CA TRP A 34 -20.71 7.67 27.67
C TRP A 34 -19.96 8.83 28.32
N GLY A 35 -19.80 8.83 29.65
CA GLY A 35 -18.98 9.81 30.36
C GLY A 35 -17.52 9.79 29.89
N LEU A 36 -16.93 8.60 29.80
CA LEU A 36 -15.56 8.43 29.27
C LEU A 36 -15.48 8.86 27.80
N LEU A 37 -16.47 8.52 26.97
CA LEU A 37 -16.48 8.95 25.57
C LEU A 37 -16.52 10.48 25.43
N CYS A 38 -17.30 11.18 26.26
CA CYS A 38 -17.30 12.64 26.32
C CYS A 38 -15.90 13.19 26.68
N VAL A 39 -15.23 12.59 27.66
CA VAL A 39 -13.84 12.96 28.00
C VAL A 39 -12.90 12.73 26.82
N LEU A 40 -13.01 11.59 26.12
CA LEU A 40 -12.21 11.30 24.93
C LEU A 40 -12.45 12.31 23.81
N LEU A 41 -13.69 12.74 23.60
CA LEU A 41 -14.03 13.79 22.63
C LEU A 41 -13.38 15.13 22.99
N VAL A 42 -13.45 15.55 24.26
CA VAL A 42 -12.78 16.77 24.73
C VAL A 42 -11.27 16.66 24.56
N LEU A 43 -10.67 15.52 24.94
CA LEU A 43 -9.24 15.28 24.76
C LEU A 43 -8.83 15.31 23.29
N LEU A 44 -9.61 14.74 22.39
CA LEU A 44 -9.36 14.79 20.95
C LEU A 44 -9.32 16.25 20.46
N LEU A 45 -10.33 17.05 20.82
CA LEU A 45 -10.39 18.47 20.42
C LEU A 45 -9.20 19.26 20.96
N THR A 46 -8.79 19.01 22.21
CA THR A 46 -7.61 19.62 22.83
C THR A 46 -6.32 19.18 22.13
N LEU A 47 -6.13 17.88 21.90
CA LEU A 47 -4.94 17.30 21.28
C LEU A 47 -4.75 17.71 19.81
N ARG A 48 -5.82 18.13 19.13
CA ARG A 48 -5.73 18.73 17.79
C ARG A 48 -5.10 20.12 17.81
N ARG A 49 -5.12 20.82 18.94
CA ARG A 49 -4.55 22.17 19.12
C ARG A 49 -3.20 22.12 19.85
N VAL A 50 -3.03 21.19 20.77
CA VAL A 50 -1.87 21.10 21.65
C VAL A 50 -1.19 19.74 21.52
N LYS A 51 0.12 19.75 21.27
CA LYS A 51 0.93 18.52 21.26
C LYS A 51 1.36 18.20 22.70
N ASN A 52 0.72 17.22 23.33
CA ASN A 52 1.06 16.77 24.68
C ASN A 52 1.05 15.23 24.76
N GLU A 53 2.20 14.64 25.08
CA GLU A 53 2.38 13.19 25.12
C GLU A 53 1.56 12.51 26.21
N LEU A 54 1.41 13.14 27.38
CA LEU A 54 0.61 12.58 28.47
C LEU A 54 -0.87 12.53 28.10
N LEU A 55 -1.41 13.64 27.58
CA LEU A 55 -2.81 13.69 27.13
C LEU A 55 -3.07 12.67 26.01
N LYS A 56 -2.10 12.46 25.11
CA LYS A 56 -2.16 11.43 24.08
C LYS A 56 -2.25 10.03 24.69
N LEU A 57 -1.42 9.72 25.68
CA LEU A 57 -1.44 8.41 26.36
C LEU A 57 -2.76 8.18 27.10
N VAL A 58 -3.29 9.21 27.79
CA VAL A 58 -4.60 9.13 28.46
C VAL A 58 -5.72 8.90 27.43
N PHE A 59 -5.71 9.62 26.31
CA PHE A 59 -6.70 9.47 25.26
C PHE A 59 -6.68 8.07 24.63
N VAL A 60 -5.50 7.58 24.23
CA VAL A 60 -5.36 6.24 23.64
C VAL A 60 -5.67 5.14 24.67
N GLY A 61 -5.21 5.31 25.92
CA GLY A 61 -5.50 4.37 27.00
C GLY A 61 -6.97 4.28 27.34
N GLY A 62 -7.69 5.41 27.38
CA GLY A 62 -9.14 5.42 27.59
C GLY A 62 -9.92 4.77 26.43
N ALA A 63 -9.46 4.93 25.19
CA ALA A 63 -10.05 4.23 24.05
C ALA A 63 -9.82 2.71 24.11
N ALA A 64 -8.60 2.29 24.44
CA ALA A 64 -8.27 0.87 24.65
C ALA A 64 -9.09 0.26 25.80
N LEU A 65 -9.36 1.04 26.85
CA LEU A 65 -10.19 0.60 27.97
C LEU A 65 -11.61 0.20 27.53
N LEU A 66 -12.25 1.05 26.71
CA LEU A 66 -13.59 0.76 26.19
C LEU A 66 -13.60 -0.46 25.26
N MET A 67 -12.53 -0.70 24.50
CA MET A 67 -12.36 -1.92 23.69
C MET A 67 -12.24 -3.18 24.55
N LEU A 68 -11.39 -3.15 25.57
CA LEU A 68 -11.18 -4.30 26.45
C LEU A 68 -12.43 -4.62 27.26
N ARG A 69 -13.14 -3.58 27.73
CA ARG A 69 -14.44 -3.72 28.38
C ARG A 69 -15.48 -4.35 27.46
N TYR A 70 -15.55 -3.91 26.20
CA TYR A 70 -16.42 -4.52 25.20
C TYR A 70 -16.07 -5.99 24.99
N LEU A 71 -14.78 -6.31 24.81
CA LEU A 71 -14.33 -7.67 24.57
C LEU A 71 -14.64 -8.60 25.75
N TRP A 72 -14.50 -8.11 26.99
CA TRP A 72 -14.89 -8.85 28.18
C TRP A 72 -16.38 -9.22 28.13
N TRP A 73 -17.27 -8.23 27.99
CA TRP A 73 -18.71 -8.47 27.89
C TRP A 73 -19.10 -9.36 26.70
N ARG A 74 -18.48 -9.14 25.52
CA ARG A 74 -18.68 -9.96 24.33
C ARG A 74 -18.33 -11.44 24.58
N THR A 75 -17.31 -11.69 25.40
CA THR A 75 -16.85 -13.04 25.73
C THR A 75 -17.72 -13.71 26.78
N THR A 76 -18.17 -12.97 27.79
CA THR A 76 -18.85 -13.55 28.96
C THR A 76 -20.36 -13.61 28.85
N SER A 77 -20.97 -12.79 27.99
CA SER A 77 -22.40 -12.50 28.10
C SER A 77 -23.21 -12.63 26.81
N THR A 78 -22.58 -12.77 25.63
CA THR A 78 -23.32 -12.67 24.35
C THR A 78 -23.03 -13.81 23.35
N LEU A 79 -22.24 -14.81 23.74
CA LEU A 79 -22.00 -15.99 22.91
C LEU A 79 -23.23 -16.91 22.99
N ASN A 80 -23.89 -17.10 21.85
CA ASN A 80 -24.96 -18.10 21.72
C ASN A 80 -24.35 -19.41 21.21
N LEU A 81 -24.44 -20.46 22.01
CA LEU A 81 -23.90 -21.78 21.73
C LEU A 81 -24.97 -22.88 21.79
N ASP A 82 -26.25 -22.51 21.83
CA ASP A 82 -27.36 -23.43 22.10
C ASP A 82 -27.61 -24.37 20.91
N GLU A 83 -27.59 -23.83 19.68
CA GLU A 83 -27.72 -24.61 18.45
C GLU A 83 -26.46 -24.53 17.59
N LEU A 84 -26.16 -25.61 16.85
CA LEU A 84 -24.94 -25.69 16.04
C LEU A 84 -24.81 -24.55 15.00
N PRO A 85 -25.84 -24.19 14.21
CA PRO A 85 -25.74 -23.08 13.27
C PRO A 85 -25.44 -21.75 13.96
N ASP A 86 -26.14 -21.45 15.05
CA ASP A 86 -25.94 -20.24 15.84
C ASP A 86 -24.54 -20.20 16.45
N ALA A 87 -24.08 -21.31 17.04
CA ALA A 87 -22.76 -21.45 17.62
C ALA A 87 -21.65 -21.17 16.59
N VAL A 88 -21.75 -21.75 15.39
CA VAL A 88 -20.74 -21.57 14.33
C VAL A 88 -20.65 -20.09 13.91
N PHE A 89 -21.79 -19.44 13.66
CA PHE A 89 -21.78 -18.04 13.24
C PHE A 89 -21.44 -17.08 14.39
N SER A 90 -21.86 -17.39 15.63
CA SER A 90 -21.51 -16.60 16.81
C SER A 90 -20.01 -16.65 17.09
N LEU A 91 -19.39 -17.83 17.03
CA LEU A 91 -17.94 -18.01 17.18
C LEU A 91 -17.16 -17.39 16.02
N ALA A 92 -17.66 -17.48 14.78
CA ALA A 92 -17.02 -16.84 13.64
C ALA A 92 -17.00 -15.31 13.79
N LEU A 93 -18.13 -14.71 14.18
CA LEU A 93 -18.23 -13.27 14.45
C LEU A 93 -17.32 -12.87 15.61
N TYR A 94 -17.37 -13.61 16.73
CA TYR A 94 -16.50 -13.37 17.88
C TYR A 94 -15.01 -13.42 17.51
N GLY A 95 -14.59 -14.42 16.73
CA GLY A 95 -13.20 -14.55 16.26
C GLY A 95 -12.77 -13.37 15.38
N ALA A 96 -13.65 -12.90 14.50
CA ALA A 96 -13.40 -11.71 13.68
C ALA A 96 -13.26 -10.44 14.53
N GLU A 97 -14.10 -10.27 15.56
CA GLU A 97 -14.03 -9.12 16.49
C GLU A 97 -12.79 -9.15 17.36
N LEU A 98 -12.44 -10.32 17.92
CA LEU A 98 -11.23 -10.52 18.72
C LEU A 98 -9.98 -10.18 17.88
N TYR A 99 -9.94 -10.67 16.64
CA TYR A 99 -8.90 -10.33 15.68
C TYR A 99 -8.80 -8.81 15.47
N SER A 100 -9.92 -8.14 15.15
CA SER A 100 -9.93 -6.71 14.86
C SER A 100 -9.53 -5.85 16.05
N ILE A 101 -9.98 -6.19 17.25
CA ILE A 101 -9.59 -5.50 18.48
C ILE A 101 -8.11 -5.73 18.77
N GLY A 102 -7.60 -6.96 18.59
CA GLY A 102 -6.18 -7.26 18.74
C GLY A 102 -5.30 -6.42 17.81
N ILE A 103 -5.64 -6.34 16.53
CA ILE A 103 -4.95 -5.49 15.55
C ILE A 103 -5.07 -4.01 15.89
N ALA A 104 -6.24 -3.54 16.34
CA ALA A 104 -6.42 -2.15 16.73
C ALA A 104 -5.50 -1.78 17.92
N LEU A 105 -5.44 -2.62 18.96
CA LEU A 105 -4.59 -2.39 20.13
C LEU A 105 -3.10 -2.43 19.79
N LEU A 106 -2.66 -3.41 18.98
CA LEU A 106 -1.27 -3.48 18.51
C LEU A 106 -0.91 -2.28 17.61
N GLY A 107 -1.80 -1.91 16.69
CA GLY A 107 -1.64 -0.74 15.84
C GLY A 107 -1.53 0.55 16.65
N MET A 108 -2.34 0.71 17.69
CA MET A 108 -2.23 1.84 18.63
C MET A 108 -0.88 1.84 19.31
N PHE A 109 -0.47 0.71 19.89
CA PHE A 109 0.79 0.58 20.61
C PHE A 109 2.00 1.02 19.77
N PHE A 110 2.11 0.52 18.54
CA PHE A 110 3.22 0.89 17.64
C PHE A 110 3.11 2.33 17.10
N SER A 111 1.90 2.90 17.02
CA SER A 111 1.69 4.27 16.54
C SER A 111 1.75 5.34 17.65
N LEU A 112 1.98 4.95 18.91
CA LEU A 112 2.05 5.89 20.04
C LEU A 112 3.20 6.89 19.90
N LYS A 113 4.35 6.48 19.38
CA LYS A 113 5.50 7.38 19.23
C LYS A 113 6.32 7.04 17.97
N PRO A 114 5.84 7.43 16.79
CA PRO A 114 6.60 7.25 15.55
C PRO A 114 7.94 7.96 15.64
N LEU A 115 9.04 7.27 15.32
CA LEU A 115 10.37 7.86 15.31
C LEU A 115 10.58 8.64 13.99
N SER A 116 11.10 9.85 14.09
CA SER A 116 11.56 10.64 12.93
C SER A 116 13.07 10.85 13.05
N ARG A 117 13.80 10.49 12.01
CA ARG A 117 15.27 10.60 11.97
C ARG A 117 15.68 11.76 11.09
N LYS A 118 16.85 12.32 11.38
CA LYS A 118 17.52 13.30 10.50
C LYS A 118 18.63 12.58 9.73
N PRO A 119 18.90 12.97 8.47
CA PRO A 119 19.99 12.38 7.71
C PRO A 119 21.32 12.64 8.41
N VAL A 120 22.26 11.70 8.27
CA VAL A 120 23.59 11.78 8.87
C VAL A 120 24.57 12.13 7.76
N LYS A 121 25.24 13.27 7.89
CA LYS A 121 26.33 13.66 6.98
C LYS A 121 27.59 12.88 7.32
N VAL A 122 28.28 12.42 6.29
CA VAL A 122 29.54 11.67 6.38
C VAL A 122 30.53 12.31 5.41
N LYS A 123 31.81 12.26 5.74
CA LYS A 123 32.87 12.77 4.86
C LYS A 123 33.06 11.82 3.67
N GLU A 124 33.52 12.36 2.55
CA GLU A 124 33.63 11.60 1.30
C GLU A 124 34.60 10.40 1.40
N GLU A 125 35.65 10.54 2.22
CA GLU A 125 36.65 9.49 2.45
C GLU A 125 36.08 8.28 3.21
N GLU A 126 35.08 8.52 4.07
CA GLU A 126 34.40 7.50 4.89
C GLU A 126 33.25 6.80 4.13
N LEU A 127 32.95 7.23 2.91
CA LEU A 127 31.90 6.62 2.10
C LEU A 127 32.28 5.19 1.69
N PRO A 128 31.44 4.18 1.99
CA PRO A 128 31.69 2.79 1.60
C PRO A 128 31.44 2.57 0.10
N THR A 129 31.86 1.41 -0.41
CA THR A 129 31.43 0.97 -1.74
C THR A 129 29.96 0.52 -1.73
N VAL A 130 29.22 0.85 -2.80
CA VAL A 130 27.80 0.54 -2.95
C VAL A 130 27.53 -0.19 -4.26
N ASP A 131 26.97 -1.39 -4.16
CA ASP A 131 26.37 -2.09 -5.30
C ASP A 131 24.87 -1.79 -5.35
N VAL A 132 24.36 -1.28 -6.47
CA VAL A 132 22.93 -1.10 -6.71
C VAL A 132 22.41 -2.28 -7.52
N PHE A 133 21.42 -3.00 -6.99
CA PHE A 133 20.81 -4.16 -7.62
C PHE A 133 19.40 -3.83 -8.10
N ILE A 134 19.18 -4.00 -9.40
CA ILE A 134 17.90 -3.79 -10.08
C ILE A 134 17.42 -5.13 -10.67
N PRO A 135 16.67 -5.97 -9.92
CA PRO A 135 16.15 -7.21 -10.44
C PRO A 135 14.96 -6.96 -11.36
N THR A 136 14.93 -7.67 -12.49
CA THR A 136 13.90 -7.55 -13.51
C THR A 136 13.58 -8.93 -14.11
N TYR A 137 12.36 -9.11 -14.62
CA TYR A 137 11.89 -10.39 -15.17
C TYR A 137 11.19 -10.23 -16.53
N ASP A 138 9.97 -9.69 -16.54
CA ASP A 138 9.13 -9.54 -17.75
C ASP A 138 8.65 -8.10 -17.98
N GLU A 139 9.14 -7.15 -17.18
CA GLU A 139 8.79 -5.74 -17.36
C GLU A 139 9.21 -5.28 -18.77
N PRO A 140 8.40 -4.43 -19.43
CA PRO A 140 8.81 -3.73 -20.66
C PRO A 140 10.20 -3.10 -20.49
N PRO A 141 11.14 -3.25 -21.43
CA PRO A 141 12.53 -2.84 -21.26
C PRO A 141 12.72 -1.38 -20.84
N GLU A 142 11.84 -0.47 -21.26
CA GLU A 142 11.93 0.96 -20.90
C GLU A 142 11.84 1.22 -19.39
N ILE A 143 11.19 0.31 -18.64
CA ILE A 143 11.02 0.42 -17.19
C ILE A 143 12.36 0.22 -16.46
N PRO A 144 13.03 -0.95 -16.57
CA PRO A 144 14.36 -1.12 -16.00
C PRO A 144 15.42 -0.20 -16.64
N GLU A 145 15.29 0.18 -17.91
CA GLU A 145 16.19 1.18 -18.54
C GLU A 145 16.13 2.53 -17.81
N ALA A 146 14.92 3.02 -17.49
CA ALA A 146 14.75 4.26 -16.72
C ALA A 146 15.30 4.15 -15.29
N THR A 147 15.06 3.02 -14.61
CA THR A 147 15.59 2.79 -13.26
C THR A 147 17.11 2.68 -13.24
N LEU A 148 17.70 2.03 -14.24
CA LEU A 148 19.15 1.95 -14.41
C LEU A 148 19.77 3.34 -14.60
N LEU A 149 19.19 4.17 -15.47
CA LEU A 149 19.62 5.56 -15.67
C LEU A 149 19.49 6.40 -14.40
N GLY A 150 18.38 6.28 -13.67
CA GLY A 150 18.21 6.97 -12.38
C GLY A 150 19.24 6.54 -11.34
N ALA A 151 19.57 5.25 -11.27
CA ALA A 151 20.58 4.72 -10.36
C ALA A 151 22.01 5.15 -10.72
N LEU A 152 22.32 5.34 -12.00
CA LEU A 152 23.62 5.87 -12.44
C LEU A 152 23.79 7.35 -12.11
N ASN A 153 22.70 8.09 -11.91
CA ASN A 153 22.66 9.50 -11.56
C ASN A 153 22.58 9.74 -10.03
N LEU A 154 22.84 8.73 -9.21
CA LEU A 154 22.92 8.92 -7.75
C LEU A 154 24.12 9.81 -7.41
N ASP A 155 23.92 10.77 -6.51
CA ASP A 155 24.98 11.67 -6.03
C ASP A 155 25.95 10.88 -5.14
N TYR A 156 26.93 10.22 -5.76
CA TYR A 156 27.91 9.37 -5.12
C TYR A 156 29.23 9.32 -5.90
N PRO A 157 30.40 9.10 -5.26
CA PRO A 157 31.66 8.97 -5.98
C PRO A 157 31.59 7.82 -7.01
N PRO A 158 31.84 8.10 -8.31
CA PRO A 158 31.66 7.11 -9.38
C PRO A 158 32.47 5.82 -9.19
N GLU A 159 33.66 5.91 -8.60
CA GLU A 159 34.54 4.77 -8.32
C GLU A 159 34.02 3.87 -7.18
N LYS A 160 33.11 4.38 -6.35
CA LYS A 160 32.47 3.66 -5.23
C LYS A 160 31.06 3.17 -5.56
N LEU A 161 30.50 3.53 -6.71
CA LEU A 161 29.14 3.18 -7.12
C LEU A 161 29.18 2.19 -8.29
N ARG A 162 28.50 1.04 -8.15
CA ARG A 162 28.31 0.08 -9.25
C ARG A 162 26.85 -0.29 -9.38
N VAL A 163 26.32 -0.26 -10.60
CA VAL A 163 24.88 -0.47 -10.85
C VAL A 163 24.69 -1.72 -11.70
N TYR A 164 23.97 -2.69 -11.16
CA TYR A 164 23.76 -4.01 -11.76
C TYR A 164 22.29 -4.21 -12.11
N LEU A 165 22.02 -4.40 -13.40
CA LEU A 165 20.75 -4.91 -13.88
C LEU A 165 20.76 -6.45 -13.80
N LEU A 166 19.91 -7.00 -12.93
CA LEU A 166 19.83 -8.44 -12.66
C LEU A 166 18.64 -9.05 -13.42
N ASP A 167 18.89 -9.59 -14.60
CA ASP A 167 17.84 -10.01 -15.55
C ASP A 167 17.48 -11.50 -15.42
N ASP A 168 16.38 -11.76 -14.72
CA ASP A 168 15.76 -13.09 -14.57
C ASP A 168 14.89 -13.47 -15.78
N GLY A 169 14.60 -12.53 -16.70
CA GLY A 169 14.01 -12.82 -18.02
C GLY A 169 15.04 -13.30 -19.05
N GLY A 170 16.31 -13.01 -18.82
CA GLY A 170 17.44 -13.36 -19.67
C GLY A 170 18.14 -14.68 -19.32
N THR A 171 17.56 -15.51 -18.44
CA THR A 171 18.18 -16.78 -18.01
C THR A 171 18.20 -17.82 -19.14
N GLU A 172 19.13 -18.79 -19.07
CA GLU A 172 19.16 -19.91 -20.03
C GLU A 172 17.82 -20.65 -20.11
N GLU A 173 17.12 -20.79 -18.97
CA GLU A 173 15.77 -21.36 -18.89
C GLU A 173 14.75 -20.58 -19.73
N LYS A 174 14.70 -19.23 -19.62
CA LYS A 174 13.73 -18.40 -20.34
C LYS A 174 14.09 -18.21 -21.81
N LEU A 175 15.37 -18.10 -22.14
CA LEU A 175 15.84 -18.02 -23.52
C LEU A 175 15.59 -19.31 -24.32
N ASN A 176 15.38 -20.43 -23.63
CA ASN A 176 15.02 -21.73 -24.21
C ASN A 176 13.61 -22.20 -23.83
N HIS A 177 12.71 -21.25 -23.49
CA HIS A 177 11.33 -21.56 -23.11
C HIS A 177 10.63 -22.42 -24.18
N PRO A 178 9.86 -23.47 -23.81
CA PRO A 178 9.26 -24.41 -24.76
C PRO A 178 8.30 -23.71 -25.74
N ASP A 179 7.48 -22.80 -25.24
CA ASP A 179 6.61 -21.92 -26.04
C ASP A 179 7.45 -20.97 -26.92
N PRO A 180 7.35 -21.05 -28.27
CA PRO A 180 8.11 -20.21 -29.20
C PRO A 180 7.88 -18.70 -29.04
N GLU A 181 6.66 -18.27 -28.72
CA GLU A 181 6.33 -16.85 -28.57
C GLU A 181 7.02 -16.25 -27.36
N LYS A 182 6.93 -16.94 -26.22
CA LYS A 182 7.63 -16.56 -24.99
C LYS A 182 9.14 -16.56 -25.18
N ARG A 183 9.66 -17.57 -25.89
CA ARG A 183 11.09 -17.67 -26.20
C ARG A 183 11.57 -16.48 -27.02
N ALA A 184 10.84 -16.10 -28.07
CA ALA A 184 11.15 -14.94 -28.90
C ALA A 184 11.10 -13.64 -28.08
N PHE A 185 10.07 -13.49 -27.24
CA PHE A 185 9.94 -12.35 -26.33
C PHE A 185 11.15 -12.21 -25.39
N PHE A 186 11.51 -13.27 -24.66
CA PHE A 186 12.63 -13.22 -23.70
C PHE A 186 13.98 -12.99 -24.40
N ARG A 187 14.20 -13.58 -25.59
CA ARG A 187 15.42 -13.33 -26.38
C ARG A 187 15.52 -11.88 -26.82
N ALA A 188 14.47 -11.33 -27.42
CA ALA A 188 14.46 -9.94 -27.88
C ALA A 188 14.67 -8.97 -26.71
N ARG A 189 14.01 -9.23 -25.58
CA ARG A 189 14.15 -8.45 -24.35
C ARG A 189 15.57 -8.48 -23.80
N ALA A 190 16.14 -9.66 -23.60
CA ALA A 190 17.49 -9.81 -23.04
C ALA A 190 18.55 -9.15 -23.94
N GLU A 191 18.46 -9.32 -25.26
CA GLU A 191 19.36 -8.66 -26.21
C GLU A 191 19.25 -7.13 -26.16
N ARG A 192 18.03 -6.59 -26.04
CA ARG A 192 17.84 -5.15 -25.87
C ARG A 192 18.52 -4.63 -24.60
N LEU A 193 18.32 -5.29 -23.46
CA LEU A 193 18.90 -4.86 -22.19
C LEU A 193 20.44 -4.97 -22.17
N LYS A 194 21.01 -6.04 -22.74
CA LYS A 194 22.47 -6.16 -22.90
C LYS A 194 23.04 -5.05 -23.77
N ASN A 195 22.41 -4.78 -24.91
CA ASN A 195 22.83 -3.71 -25.82
C ASN A 195 22.71 -2.34 -25.17
N PHE A 196 21.67 -2.12 -24.35
CA PHE A 196 21.51 -0.88 -23.59
C PHE A 196 22.67 -0.66 -22.62
N VAL A 197 23.01 -1.67 -21.79
CA VAL A 197 24.16 -1.60 -20.88
C VAL A 197 25.49 -1.43 -21.62
N LYS A 198 25.67 -2.13 -22.76
CA LYS A 198 26.87 -1.97 -23.59
C LYS A 198 27.02 -0.52 -24.08
N ARG A 199 25.95 0.09 -24.58
CA ARG A 199 25.96 1.47 -25.06
C ARG A 199 26.19 2.48 -23.94
N LEU A 200 25.70 2.22 -22.73
CA LEU A 200 26.02 3.03 -21.55
C LEU A 200 27.54 3.04 -21.28
N ASN A 201 28.17 1.87 -21.31
CA ASN A 201 29.61 1.74 -21.14
C ASN A 201 30.39 2.48 -22.26
N GLU A 202 29.95 2.38 -23.52
CA GLU A 202 30.53 3.13 -24.64
C GLU A 202 30.42 4.67 -24.48
N LEU A 203 29.45 5.14 -23.70
CA LEU A 203 29.24 6.55 -23.37
C LEU A 203 29.96 6.99 -22.07
N GLY A 204 30.76 6.12 -21.46
CA GLY A 204 31.55 6.43 -20.27
C GLY A 204 30.91 6.02 -18.93
N TYR A 205 29.73 5.39 -18.94
CA TYR A 205 29.13 4.83 -17.72
C TYR A 205 29.67 3.42 -17.44
N GLU A 206 31.00 3.32 -17.21
CA GLU A 206 31.72 2.05 -17.00
C GLU A 206 31.28 1.28 -15.73
N ASN A 207 30.50 1.92 -14.87
CA ASN A 207 29.92 1.35 -13.66
C ASN A 207 28.55 0.69 -13.87
N ALA A 208 28.09 0.52 -15.12
CA ALA A 208 26.85 -0.17 -15.47
C ALA A 208 27.10 -1.63 -15.91
N PHE A 209 26.44 -2.58 -15.25
CA PHE A 209 26.64 -4.01 -15.47
C PHE A 209 25.32 -4.76 -15.73
N TYR A 210 25.39 -5.77 -16.59
CA TYR A 210 24.29 -6.71 -16.84
C TYR A 210 24.67 -8.07 -16.26
N LEU A 211 23.81 -8.64 -15.40
CA LEU A 211 23.98 -9.97 -14.85
C LEU A 211 22.74 -10.82 -15.09
N THR A 212 22.97 -12.10 -15.35
CA THR A 212 21.92 -13.12 -15.37
C THR A 212 22.44 -14.42 -14.77
N ARG A 213 21.59 -15.45 -14.77
CA ARG A 213 21.85 -16.77 -14.18
C ARG A 213 21.24 -17.89 -15.02
N LYS A 214 21.54 -19.14 -14.62
CA LYS A 214 21.15 -20.34 -15.38
C LYS A 214 19.65 -20.62 -15.34
N ASP A 215 19.06 -20.59 -14.15
CA ASP A 215 17.66 -20.98 -13.89
C ASP A 215 16.94 -19.96 -13.00
N ASN A 216 15.61 -20.02 -12.94
CA ASN A 216 14.77 -19.07 -12.19
C ASN A 216 14.41 -19.55 -10.77
N ARG A 217 15.24 -20.37 -10.12
CA ARG A 217 14.95 -20.86 -8.75
C ARG A 217 14.84 -19.71 -7.76
N ASN A 218 13.88 -19.79 -6.84
CA ASN A 218 13.66 -18.80 -5.77
C ASN A 218 13.41 -17.35 -6.26
N ALA A 219 12.97 -17.16 -7.51
CA ALA A 219 12.56 -15.87 -8.07
C ALA A 219 13.57 -14.73 -7.76
N LYS A 220 13.08 -13.56 -7.33
CA LYS A 220 13.88 -12.37 -7.03
C LYS A 220 14.97 -12.62 -5.97
N ALA A 221 14.64 -13.34 -4.89
CA ALA A 221 15.61 -13.71 -3.86
C ALA A 221 16.79 -14.50 -4.44
N GLY A 222 16.50 -15.48 -5.29
CA GLY A 222 17.52 -16.28 -5.99
C GLY A 222 18.38 -15.43 -6.93
N ASN A 223 17.76 -14.51 -7.66
CA ASN A 223 18.46 -13.59 -8.56
C ASN A 223 19.48 -12.72 -7.80
N ILE A 224 19.03 -12.10 -6.70
CA ILE A 224 19.91 -11.28 -5.83
C ILE A 224 21.01 -12.14 -5.22
N ASN A 225 20.70 -13.35 -4.74
CA ASN A 225 21.71 -14.24 -4.15
C ASN A 225 22.76 -14.71 -5.16
N GLU A 226 22.44 -14.87 -6.44
CA GLU A 226 23.44 -15.15 -7.46
C GLU A 226 24.31 -13.93 -7.77
N ALA A 227 23.75 -12.72 -7.72
CA ALA A 227 24.52 -11.49 -7.85
C ALA A 227 25.48 -11.28 -6.67
N LEU A 228 25.06 -11.60 -5.43
CA LEU A 228 25.91 -11.51 -4.24
C LEU A 228 27.23 -12.28 -4.37
N LYS A 229 27.26 -13.38 -5.12
CA LYS A 229 28.47 -14.20 -5.36
C LYS A 229 29.43 -13.56 -6.37
N LYS A 230 28.98 -12.61 -7.18
CA LYS A 230 29.72 -12.03 -8.30
C LYS A 230 30.13 -10.57 -8.08
N THR A 231 29.71 -9.96 -6.98
CA THR A 231 29.98 -8.55 -6.68
C THR A 231 30.51 -8.38 -5.25
N ASN A 232 31.07 -7.21 -4.93
CA ASN A 232 31.87 -7.01 -3.73
C ASN A 232 31.64 -5.67 -2.99
N GLY A 233 30.62 -4.88 -3.33
CA GLY A 233 30.31 -3.63 -2.64
C GLY A 233 29.90 -3.86 -1.17
N GLU A 234 30.40 -3.04 -0.25
CA GLU A 234 30.14 -3.18 1.20
C GLU A 234 28.67 -3.01 1.56
N LEU A 235 27.98 -2.09 0.87
CA LEU A 235 26.55 -1.88 0.97
C LEU A 235 25.85 -2.26 -0.34
N ILE A 236 24.56 -2.59 -0.24
CA ILE A 236 23.73 -3.03 -1.34
C ILE A 236 22.44 -2.23 -1.36
N LEU A 237 22.20 -1.45 -2.40
CA LEU A 237 20.92 -0.80 -2.63
C LEU A 237 20.06 -1.69 -3.52
N ILE A 238 18.91 -2.15 -3.02
CA ILE A 238 17.95 -2.93 -3.83
C ILE A 238 16.82 -2.01 -4.31
N LEU A 239 16.61 -1.97 -5.62
CA LEU A 239 15.54 -1.23 -6.29
C LEU A 239 14.77 -2.16 -7.21
N ASP A 240 13.45 -2.19 -7.13
CA ASP A 240 12.61 -2.87 -8.12
C ASP A 240 12.79 -2.22 -9.51
N ALA A 241 12.57 -3.00 -10.57
CA ALA A 241 12.71 -2.52 -11.95
C ALA A 241 11.90 -1.24 -12.24
N ASP A 242 10.80 -1.01 -11.53
CA ASP A 242 9.92 0.14 -11.64
C ASP A 242 10.13 1.22 -10.56
N HIS A 243 11.18 1.14 -9.74
CA HIS A 243 11.49 2.10 -8.68
C HIS A 243 12.70 2.96 -9.04
N VAL A 244 12.47 4.00 -9.87
CA VAL A 244 13.53 4.95 -10.26
C VAL A 244 13.96 5.76 -9.03
N PRO A 245 15.23 5.74 -8.61
CA PRO A 245 15.68 6.47 -7.44
C PRO A 245 15.85 7.97 -7.74
N ALA A 246 15.64 8.80 -6.72
CA ALA A 246 16.06 10.19 -6.69
C ALA A 246 17.57 10.27 -6.46
N ARG A 247 18.25 11.29 -7.00
CA ARG A 247 19.72 11.41 -6.93
C ARG A 247 20.25 11.46 -5.50
N ASP A 248 19.46 12.03 -4.58
CA ASP A 248 19.83 12.24 -3.19
C ASP A 248 19.64 11.00 -2.30
N PHE A 249 19.28 9.84 -2.87
CA PHE A 249 19.02 8.61 -2.11
C PHE A 249 20.21 8.20 -1.23
N LEU A 250 21.40 8.06 -1.82
CA LEU A 250 22.59 7.60 -1.09
C LEU A 250 23.08 8.66 -0.11
N LEU A 251 23.09 9.94 -0.50
CA LEU A 251 23.43 11.07 0.37
C LEU A 251 22.65 11.06 1.70
N ASN A 252 21.38 10.67 1.66
CA ASN A 252 20.52 10.67 2.84
C ASN A 252 20.48 9.32 3.60
N THR A 253 21.06 8.24 3.06
CA THR A 253 20.94 6.89 3.65
C THR A 253 22.26 6.29 4.15
N VAL A 254 23.36 6.47 3.42
CA VAL A 254 24.65 5.82 3.74
C VAL A 254 25.19 6.22 5.11
N GLY A 255 24.93 7.47 5.53
CA GLY A 255 25.44 7.96 6.81
C GLY A 255 24.88 7.23 8.03
N PHE A 256 23.68 6.66 7.92
CA PHE A 256 23.14 5.80 8.96
C PHE A 256 23.93 4.49 9.09
N MET A 257 24.37 3.92 7.98
CA MET A 257 25.17 2.69 7.94
C MET A 257 26.60 2.92 8.44
N VAL A 258 27.22 4.04 8.08
CA VAL A 258 28.57 4.38 8.55
C VAL A 258 28.56 4.60 10.06
N LYS A 259 27.57 5.35 10.57
CA LYS A 259 27.47 5.64 12.01
C LYS A 259 27.09 4.43 12.86
N ASN A 260 26.34 3.48 12.30
CA ASN A 260 25.89 2.29 13.02
C ASN A 260 26.37 1.00 12.34
N PRO A 261 27.51 0.43 12.79
CA PRO A 261 28.01 -0.85 12.28
C PRO A 261 27.04 -2.02 12.46
N ARG A 262 26.13 -1.97 13.45
CA ARG A 262 25.10 -3.01 13.66
C ARG A 262 23.91 -2.87 12.73
N ALA A 263 23.76 -1.74 12.03
CA ALA A 263 22.69 -1.56 11.08
C ALA A 263 22.89 -2.50 9.89
N PHE A 264 21.91 -3.39 9.65
CA PHE A 264 21.84 -4.22 8.45
C PHE A 264 20.95 -3.60 7.38
N LEU A 265 20.05 -2.68 7.74
CA LEU A 265 19.03 -2.12 6.87
C LEU A 265 18.82 -0.62 7.14
N VAL A 266 18.75 0.16 6.06
CA VAL A 266 18.07 1.46 6.01
C VAL A 266 16.94 1.33 4.99
N GLN A 267 15.69 1.31 5.46
CA GLN A 267 14.49 1.26 4.62
C GLN A 267 13.94 2.68 4.41
N THR A 268 13.54 3.00 3.18
CA THR A 268 12.84 4.24 2.84
C THR A 268 11.39 3.95 2.40
N PRO A 269 10.47 4.93 2.43
CA PRO A 269 9.12 4.77 1.89
C PRO A 269 9.10 4.24 0.45
N HIS A 270 8.13 3.38 0.13
CA HIS A 270 7.73 3.20 -1.26
C HIS A 270 6.72 4.28 -1.62
N ALA A 271 7.05 5.09 -2.62
CA ALA A 271 6.18 6.15 -3.12
C ALA A 271 5.88 5.90 -4.59
N PHE A 272 4.61 6.09 -4.97
CA PHE A 272 4.11 5.70 -6.28
C PHE A 272 3.51 6.90 -7.00
N TYR A 273 3.84 7.07 -8.28
CA TYR A 273 3.42 8.23 -9.06
C TYR A 273 2.27 7.95 -10.03
N ASN A 274 1.68 6.76 -9.95
CA ASN A 274 0.42 6.39 -10.56
C ASN A 274 -0.58 5.94 -9.48
N PRO A 275 -1.90 6.13 -9.72
CA PRO A 275 -2.91 5.69 -8.78
C PRO A 275 -3.00 4.18 -8.77
N ASP A 276 -3.25 3.62 -7.59
CA ASP A 276 -3.80 2.27 -7.51
C ASP A 276 -5.23 2.23 -8.12
N PRO A 277 -5.75 1.05 -8.46
CA PRO A 277 -7.06 0.90 -9.09
C PRO A 277 -8.22 1.50 -8.28
N VAL A 278 -8.17 1.48 -6.94
CA VAL A 278 -9.22 2.05 -6.08
C VAL A 278 -9.23 3.57 -6.24
N LYS A 279 -8.08 4.24 -6.07
CA LYS A 279 -7.98 5.70 -6.28
C LYS A 279 -8.32 6.10 -7.72
N LYS A 280 -7.86 5.34 -8.70
CA LYS A 280 -8.10 5.59 -10.13
C LYS A 280 -9.59 5.57 -10.45
N ASN A 281 -10.28 4.49 -10.08
CA ASN A 281 -11.67 4.25 -10.49
C ASN A 281 -12.65 5.14 -9.71
N LEU A 282 -12.28 5.58 -8.50
CA LEU A 282 -13.04 6.57 -7.72
C LEU A 282 -12.67 8.04 -8.03
N GLY A 283 -11.67 8.30 -8.88
CA GLY A 283 -11.27 9.66 -9.25
C GLY A 283 -10.61 10.47 -8.12
N LEU A 284 -9.86 9.77 -7.26
CA LEU A 284 -9.25 10.27 -6.02
C LEU A 284 -7.74 10.55 -6.12
N PHE A 285 -7.15 10.36 -7.30
CA PHE A 285 -5.71 10.54 -7.47
C PHE A 285 -5.28 12.00 -7.18
N TRP A 286 -4.19 12.17 -6.43
CA TRP A 286 -3.71 13.43 -5.83
C TRP A 286 -4.66 14.14 -4.85
N LYS A 287 -5.75 13.50 -4.42
CA LYS A 287 -6.71 14.10 -3.46
C LYS A 287 -6.69 13.41 -2.11
N ALA A 288 -6.75 12.08 -2.12
CA ALA A 288 -6.73 11.24 -0.92
C ALA A 288 -5.35 10.58 -0.77
N PRO A 289 -4.85 10.37 0.45
CA PRO A 289 -3.65 9.58 0.70
C PRO A 289 -3.73 8.18 0.08
N ALA A 290 -2.61 7.67 -0.41
CA ALA A 290 -2.50 6.31 -0.93
C ALA A 290 -2.57 5.24 0.19
N GLU A 291 -2.91 4.00 -0.17
CA GLU A 291 -3.02 2.90 0.79
C GLU A 291 -1.71 2.67 1.55
N ASN A 292 -0.59 2.66 0.84
CA ASN A 292 0.75 2.41 1.38
C ASN A 292 1.24 3.50 2.35
N GLU A 293 0.66 4.70 2.33
CA GLU A 293 1.11 5.81 3.18
C GLU A 293 0.88 5.56 4.67
N MET A 294 -0.23 4.90 5.04
CA MET A 294 -0.47 4.48 6.41
C MET A 294 0.67 3.61 6.94
N PHE A 295 1.20 2.73 6.09
CA PHE A 295 2.30 1.85 6.44
C PHE A 295 3.63 2.60 6.49
N TYR A 296 3.98 3.33 5.43
CA TYR A 296 5.30 3.97 5.30
C TYR A 296 5.45 5.25 6.11
N PHE A 297 4.43 6.10 6.22
CA PHE A 297 4.55 7.38 6.95
C PHE A 297 4.17 7.29 8.42
N LEU A 298 3.73 6.13 8.90
CA LEU A 298 3.38 5.95 10.32
C LEU A 298 3.81 4.60 10.90
N ILE A 299 3.34 3.46 10.36
CA ILE A 299 3.57 2.15 10.99
C ILE A 299 5.07 1.78 11.01
N GLN A 300 5.78 1.93 9.88
CA GLN A 300 7.23 1.67 9.82
C GLN A 300 8.04 2.55 10.77
N LYS A 301 7.66 3.83 10.94
CA LYS A 301 8.25 4.73 11.94
C LYS A 301 7.96 4.27 13.38
N GLY A 302 6.78 3.69 13.59
CA GLY A 302 6.40 3.05 14.85
C GLY A 302 7.29 1.84 15.15
N PHE A 303 7.50 0.98 14.16
CA PHE A 303 8.40 -0.17 14.27
C PHE A 303 9.88 0.22 14.43
N ASP A 304 10.32 1.30 13.79
CA ASP A 304 11.69 1.83 13.90
C ASP A 304 12.07 2.23 15.33
N LEU A 305 11.12 2.79 16.09
CA LEU A 305 11.33 3.06 17.53
C LEU A 305 11.74 1.79 18.29
N TRP A 306 11.18 0.65 17.88
CA TRP A 306 11.36 -0.65 18.51
C TRP A 306 12.36 -1.54 17.76
N ASN A 307 13.25 -0.96 16.94
CA ASN A 307 14.24 -1.72 16.16
C ASN A 307 13.60 -2.91 15.40
N ALA A 308 12.44 -2.66 14.79
CA ALA A 308 11.64 -3.68 14.10
C ALA A 308 11.20 -3.24 12.70
N ALA A 309 11.73 -2.11 12.20
CA ALA A 309 11.53 -1.72 10.81
C ALA A 309 12.13 -2.80 9.89
N PHE A 310 11.37 -3.29 8.94
CA PHE A 310 11.78 -4.42 8.11
C PHE A 310 11.88 -4.05 6.63
N PHE A 311 12.69 -4.82 5.93
CA PHE A 311 12.96 -4.71 4.50
C PHE A 311 11.68 -5.02 3.72
N CYS A 312 11.29 -4.09 2.85
CA CYS A 312 10.09 -4.18 2.00
C CYS A 312 10.43 -4.54 0.55
N GLY A 313 11.54 -5.24 0.32
CA GLY A 313 11.91 -5.76 -1.00
C GLY A 313 12.59 -4.74 -1.92
N SER A 314 12.45 -3.45 -1.69
CA SER A 314 12.98 -2.38 -2.55
C SER A 314 13.13 -1.07 -1.77
N ALA A 315 13.82 -0.09 -2.37
CA ALA A 315 14.12 1.20 -1.75
C ALA A 315 14.81 1.01 -0.38
N ALA A 316 15.79 0.11 -0.37
CA ALA A 316 16.44 -0.35 0.84
C ALA A 316 17.95 -0.46 0.61
N LEU A 317 18.70 0.13 1.52
CA LEU A 317 20.14 -0.04 1.60
C LEU A 317 20.43 -1.12 2.65
N LEU A 318 21.17 -2.15 2.29
CA LEU A 318 21.53 -3.26 3.15
C LEU A 318 23.03 -3.37 3.33
N ARG A 319 23.47 -3.90 4.47
CA ARG A 319 24.88 -4.25 4.69
C ARG A 319 25.16 -5.65 4.17
N ARG A 320 26.12 -5.78 3.24
CA ARG A 320 26.48 -7.06 2.64
C ARG A 320 26.93 -8.08 3.67
N GLU A 321 27.83 -7.71 4.57
CA GLU A 321 28.37 -8.58 5.62
C GLU A 321 27.25 -9.27 6.42
N HIS A 322 26.30 -8.47 6.92
CA HIS A 322 25.19 -8.98 7.74
C HIS A 322 24.28 -9.88 6.91
N LEU A 323 23.98 -9.49 5.67
CA LEU A 323 23.18 -10.30 4.74
C LEU A 323 23.85 -11.66 4.44
N LEU A 324 25.15 -11.68 4.17
CA LEU A 324 25.92 -12.90 3.93
C LEU A 324 25.97 -13.79 5.16
N SER A 325 26.04 -13.21 6.37
CA SER A 325 25.97 -13.99 7.61
C SER A 325 24.67 -14.82 7.68
N ALA A 326 23.56 -14.29 7.14
CA ALA A 326 22.27 -14.97 7.07
C ALA A 326 22.14 -15.99 5.93
N GLY A 327 23.18 -16.15 5.10
CA GLY A 327 23.14 -16.98 3.90
C GLY A 327 22.53 -16.25 2.69
N GLY A 328 22.49 -14.92 2.71
CA GLY A 328 21.84 -14.09 1.70
C GLY A 328 20.39 -13.77 2.03
N ILE A 329 19.64 -13.38 0.99
CA ILE A 329 18.20 -13.19 1.05
C ILE A 329 17.53 -14.55 1.29
N GLN A 330 16.64 -14.62 2.27
CA GLN A 330 15.94 -15.85 2.65
C GLN A 330 14.94 -16.28 1.56
N THR A 331 14.60 -17.58 1.51
CA THR A 331 13.77 -18.12 0.41
C THR A 331 12.70 -19.11 0.87
N GLN A 332 12.39 -19.19 2.17
CA GLN A 332 11.41 -20.18 2.65
C GLN A 332 9.97 -19.71 2.45
N THR A 333 9.76 -18.39 2.42
CA THR A 333 8.47 -17.74 2.20
C THR A 333 8.47 -16.98 0.88
N VAL A 334 7.28 -16.65 0.36
CA VAL A 334 7.13 -15.80 -0.85
C VAL A 334 7.33 -14.30 -0.59
N THR A 335 7.60 -13.92 0.67
CA THR A 335 7.97 -12.56 1.11
C THR A 335 9.37 -12.63 1.70
N GLU A 336 10.34 -12.86 0.83
CA GLU A 336 11.75 -13.06 1.18
C GLU A 336 12.35 -11.91 1.99
N ASP A 337 11.81 -10.72 1.81
CA ASP A 337 12.27 -9.45 2.33
C ASP A 337 12.03 -9.31 3.84
N ALA A 338 10.76 -9.46 4.24
CA ALA A 338 10.36 -9.47 5.64
C ALA A 338 10.94 -10.68 6.37
N GLU A 339 11.05 -11.84 5.69
CA GLU A 339 11.71 -13.03 6.24
C GLU A 339 13.20 -12.76 6.54
N THR A 340 13.91 -12.13 5.61
CA THR A 340 15.33 -11.79 5.80
C THR A 340 15.53 -10.86 6.98
N SER A 341 14.65 -9.86 7.14
CA SER A 341 14.71 -8.94 8.27
C SER A 341 14.47 -9.64 9.60
N LEU A 342 13.51 -10.56 9.64
CA LEU A 342 13.21 -11.37 10.83
C LEU A 342 14.43 -12.19 11.27
N GLU A 343 15.14 -12.80 10.33
CA GLU A 343 16.36 -13.57 10.62
C GLU A 343 17.52 -12.67 11.07
N LEU A 344 17.70 -11.49 10.47
CA LEU A 344 18.78 -10.57 10.83
C LEU A 344 18.54 -9.88 12.19
N HIS A 345 17.30 -9.49 12.50
CA HIS A 345 16.95 -9.02 13.84
C HIS A 345 17.14 -10.10 14.90
N ALA A 346 16.80 -11.36 14.59
CA ALA A 346 17.02 -12.47 15.52
C ALA A 346 18.51 -12.76 15.79
N ARG A 347 19.41 -12.30 14.92
CA ARG A 347 20.86 -12.34 15.11
C ARG A 347 21.40 -11.13 15.89
N GLY A 348 20.54 -10.21 16.30
CA GLY A 348 20.90 -9.02 17.09
C GLY A 348 21.33 -7.81 16.27
N PHE A 349 21.18 -7.85 14.94
CA PHE A 349 21.41 -6.68 14.09
C PHE A 349 20.27 -5.66 14.21
N GLU A 350 20.54 -4.44 13.76
CA GLU A 350 19.61 -3.32 13.87
C GLU A 350 19.11 -2.86 12.50
N SER A 351 17.91 -2.30 12.48
CA SER A 351 17.29 -1.70 11.30
C SER A 351 17.00 -0.24 11.53
N ILE A 352 17.00 0.54 10.46
CA ILE A 352 16.70 1.96 10.47
C ILE A 352 15.62 2.24 9.44
N TYR A 353 14.62 3.04 9.81
CA TYR A 353 13.67 3.60 8.87
C TYR A 353 13.91 5.09 8.67
N TYR A 354 13.95 5.55 7.42
CA TYR A 354 14.09 6.97 7.09
C TYR A 354 12.91 7.43 6.24
N ASP A 355 12.04 8.28 6.80
CA ASP A 355 10.72 8.64 6.30
C ASP A 355 10.71 9.67 5.16
N ARG A 356 11.71 9.62 4.27
CA ARG A 356 11.80 10.46 3.07
C ARG A 356 11.57 9.62 1.81
N PRO A 357 10.51 9.89 1.02
CA PRO A 357 10.32 9.21 -0.26
C PRO A 357 11.41 9.64 -1.25
N MET A 358 12.21 8.69 -1.72
CA MET A 358 13.36 8.93 -2.62
C MET A 358 13.37 7.96 -3.81
N ILE A 359 12.21 7.37 -4.12
CA ILE A 359 12.01 6.51 -5.29
C ILE A 359 10.69 6.89 -5.94
N TRP A 360 10.58 6.64 -7.25
CA TRP A 360 9.39 6.83 -8.07
C TRP A 360 8.92 5.49 -8.60
N GLY A 361 7.99 4.87 -7.86
CA GLY A 361 7.46 3.54 -8.13
C GLY A 361 6.18 3.50 -8.96
N LEU A 362 5.85 2.32 -9.51
CA LEU A 362 4.57 2.04 -10.15
C LEU A 362 3.66 1.07 -9.35
N ASN A 363 2.45 1.52 -9.05
CA ASN A 363 1.34 0.69 -8.59
C ASN A 363 0.79 -0.21 -9.72
N PRO A 364 0.11 -1.31 -9.36
CA PRO A 364 -0.67 -2.10 -10.33
C PRO A 364 -1.73 -1.26 -11.06
N GLU A 365 -1.91 -1.48 -12.35
CA GLU A 365 -2.84 -0.71 -13.18
C GLU A 365 -4.29 -1.22 -13.09
N THR A 366 -4.49 -2.52 -12.84
CA THR A 366 -5.81 -3.18 -12.84
C THR A 366 -6.18 -3.72 -11.47
N LEU A 367 -7.49 -3.85 -11.20
CA LEU A 367 -7.97 -4.41 -9.93
C LEU A 367 -7.48 -5.86 -9.76
N SER A 368 -7.46 -6.65 -10.83
CA SER A 368 -6.95 -8.03 -10.82
C SER A 368 -5.46 -8.10 -10.46
N ALA A 369 -4.64 -7.19 -10.98
CA ALA A 369 -3.21 -7.11 -10.65
C ALA A 369 -3.00 -6.68 -9.19
N LEU A 370 -3.78 -5.71 -8.69
CA LEU A 370 -3.77 -5.32 -7.27
C LEU A 370 -4.11 -6.52 -6.38
N ILE A 371 -5.24 -7.21 -6.63
CA ILE A 371 -5.65 -8.37 -5.84
C ILE A 371 -4.57 -9.47 -5.88
N SER A 372 -4.01 -9.76 -7.05
CA SER A 372 -2.95 -10.77 -7.19
C SER A 372 -1.70 -10.44 -6.37
N GLN A 373 -1.31 -9.16 -6.34
CA GLN A 373 -0.20 -8.69 -5.50
C GLN A 373 -0.51 -8.85 -4.01
N ARG A 374 -1.71 -8.45 -3.58
CA ARG A 374 -2.13 -8.52 -2.17
C ARG A 374 -2.31 -9.94 -1.67
N VAL A 375 -2.79 -10.85 -2.52
CA VAL A 375 -2.84 -12.29 -2.23
C VAL A 375 -1.44 -12.82 -1.94
N ARG A 376 -0.45 -12.51 -2.78
CA ARG A 376 0.94 -12.94 -2.55
C ARG A 376 1.51 -12.41 -1.23
N TRP A 377 1.28 -11.14 -0.91
CA TRP A 377 1.72 -10.55 0.36
C TRP A 377 1.05 -11.21 1.56
N ALA A 378 -0.27 -11.45 1.48
CA ALA A 378 -1.02 -12.15 2.52
C ALA A 378 -0.45 -13.56 2.75
N GLN A 379 -0.22 -14.32 1.67
CA GLN A 379 0.32 -15.67 1.77
C GLN A 379 1.72 -15.68 2.39
N GLY A 380 2.63 -14.81 1.94
CA GLY A 380 4.00 -14.74 2.48
C GLY A 380 4.04 -14.33 3.95
N MET A 381 3.23 -13.35 4.34
CA MET A 381 3.16 -12.91 5.73
C MET A 381 2.54 -13.98 6.65
N LEU A 382 1.56 -14.75 6.17
CA LEU A 382 1.02 -15.90 6.90
C LEU A 382 2.00 -17.09 6.93
N GLN A 383 2.82 -17.28 5.90
CA GLN A 383 3.94 -18.22 5.95
C GLN A 383 4.94 -17.82 7.04
N ILE A 384 5.26 -16.53 7.19
CA ILE A 384 6.09 -16.05 8.31
C ILE A 384 5.39 -16.37 9.65
N LEU A 385 4.10 -16.08 9.78
CA LEU A 385 3.34 -16.36 11.00
C LEU A 385 3.42 -17.84 11.41
N VAL A 386 3.22 -18.76 10.47
CA VAL A 386 3.11 -20.20 10.74
C VAL A 386 4.48 -20.90 10.74
N LEU A 387 5.33 -20.67 9.74
CA LEU A 387 6.60 -21.37 9.57
C LEU A 387 7.71 -20.80 10.45
N LYS A 388 7.71 -19.49 10.71
CA LYS A 388 8.75 -18.83 11.50
C LYS A 388 8.34 -18.50 12.93
N ASN A 389 7.02 -18.43 13.19
CA ASN A 389 6.43 -18.12 14.49
C ASN A 389 7.15 -16.97 15.23
N PRO A 390 6.90 -15.71 14.83
CA PRO A 390 7.61 -14.57 15.38
C PRO A 390 7.54 -14.48 16.92
N LEU A 391 6.42 -14.90 17.54
CA LEU A 391 6.23 -14.83 18.99
C LEU A 391 7.19 -15.74 19.78
N LEU A 392 7.60 -16.86 19.19
CA LEU A 392 8.49 -17.83 19.84
C LEU A 392 9.92 -17.83 19.27
N LYS A 393 10.20 -17.01 18.24
CA LYS A 393 11.51 -16.96 17.61
C LYS A 393 12.57 -16.47 18.59
N ARG A 394 13.61 -17.29 18.80
CA ARG A 394 14.77 -16.97 19.65
C ARG A 394 15.57 -15.82 19.05
N GLY A 395 16.22 -15.04 19.91
CA GLY A 395 17.03 -13.88 19.51
C GLY A 395 16.26 -12.58 19.28
N LEU A 396 14.94 -12.65 19.05
CA LEU A 396 14.09 -11.46 19.04
C LEU A 396 13.74 -11.00 20.46
N SER A 397 13.82 -9.69 20.67
CA SER A 397 13.23 -9.00 21.82
C SER A 397 11.70 -9.08 21.81
N TRP A 398 11.05 -8.91 22.96
CA TRP A 398 9.59 -9.04 23.07
C TRP A 398 8.83 -8.05 22.16
N TYR A 399 9.33 -6.82 21.98
CA TYR A 399 8.70 -5.83 21.12
C TYR A 399 8.89 -6.13 19.64
N GLN A 400 10.05 -6.67 19.23
CA GLN A 400 10.25 -7.16 17.85
C GLN A 400 9.31 -8.33 17.55
N ARG A 401 9.14 -9.25 18.51
CA ARG A 401 8.18 -10.36 18.36
C ARG A 401 6.77 -9.85 18.12
N LEU A 402 6.32 -8.85 18.90
CA LEU A 402 5.01 -8.22 18.70
C LEU A 402 4.91 -7.44 17.39
N ALA A 403 5.98 -6.80 16.92
CA ALA A 403 5.98 -6.05 15.66
C ALA A 403 5.81 -6.97 14.46
N TYR A 404 6.62 -8.04 14.37
CA TYR A 404 6.49 -9.05 13.33
C TYR A 404 5.18 -9.82 13.44
N PHE A 405 4.74 -10.15 14.66
CA PHE A 405 3.41 -10.74 14.86
C PHE A 405 2.32 -9.81 14.33
N ASN A 406 2.33 -8.53 14.68
CA ASN A 406 1.35 -7.55 14.20
C ASN A 406 1.36 -7.46 12.66
N ALA A 407 2.54 -7.34 12.05
CA ALA A 407 2.70 -7.25 10.60
C ALA A 407 2.16 -8.50 9.87
N SER A 408 2.41 -9.69 10.42
CA SER A 408 1.94 -10.95 9.84
C SER A 408 0.47 -11.23 10.12
N PHE A 409 0.02 -11.00 11.35
CA PHE A 409 -1.33 -11.24 11.83
C PHE A 409 -2.35 -10.36 11.10
N PHE A 410 -1.97 -9.12 10.76
CA PHE A 410 -2.81 -8.19 9.97
C PHE A 410 -3.39 -8.82 8.70
N TRP A 411 -2.70 -9.76 8.05
CA TRP A 411 -3.18 -10.35 6.79
C TRP A 411 -4.34 -11.33 6.96
N LEU A 412 -4.80 -11.58 8.19
CA LEU A 412 -6.06 -12.27 8.46
C LEU A 412 -7.30 -11.38 8.26
N PHE A 413 -7.14 -10.09 7.94
CA PHE A 413 -8.27 -9.18 7.70
C PHE A 413 -9.24 -9.73 6.65
N GLY A 414 -8.75 -10.50 5.66
CA GLY A 414 -9.60 -11.08 4.63
C GLY A 414 -10.66 -12.03 5.20
N VAL A 415 -10.33 -12.77 6.26
CA VAL A 415 -11.28 -13.63 6.97
C VAL A 415 -12.28 -12.78 7.75
N ALA A 416 -11.79 -11.84 8.56
CA ALA A 416 -12.64 -11.00 9.40
C ALA A 416 -13.62 -10.13 8.60
N ARG A 417 -13.17 -9.50 7.51
CA ARG A 417 -14.02 -8.66 6.65
C ARG A 417 -15.11 -9.47 5.96
N THR A 418 -14.82 -10.67 5.47
CA THR A 418 -15.84 -11.55 4.91
C THR A 418 -16.88 -11.94 5.95
N VAL A 419 -16.47 -12.25 7.19
CA VAL A 419 -17.41 -12.51 8.29
C VAL A 419 -18.29 -11.29 8.56
N PHE A 420 -17.73 -10.08 8.67
CA PHE A 420 -18.52 -8.86 8.91
C PHE A 420 -19.49 -8.52 7.76
N LEU A 421 -19.16 -8.84 6.52
CA LEU A 421 -20.05 -8.65 5.37
C LEU A 421 -21.26 -9.60 5.41
N VAL A 422 -21.09 -10.82 5.92
CA VAL A 422 -22.12 -11.88 5.91
C VAL A 422 -22.90 -11.93 7.22
N ALA A 423 -22.33 -11.52 8.35
CA ALA A 423 -22.95 -11.67 9.68
C ALA A 423 -24.36 -11.04 9.79
N PRO A 424 -24.65 -9.82 9.27
CA PRO A 424 -26.01 -9.28 9.30
C PRO A 424 -27.02 -10.12 8.48
N LEU A 425 -26.56 -10.75 7.39
CA LEU A 425 -27.40 -11.59 6.53
C LEU A 425 -27.79 -12.91 7.21
N ALA A 426 -26.93 -13.43 8.10
CA ALA A 426 -27.23 -14.64 8.88
C ALA A 426 -28.52 -14.48 9.69
N TYR A 427 -28.67 -13.35 10.40
CA TYR A 427 -29.90 -13.03 11.11
C TYR A 427 -31.04 -12.63 10.16
N LEU A 428 -30.80 -11.69 9.24
CA LEU A 428 -31.89 -11.15 8.42
C LEU A 428 -32.54 -12.21 7.53
N LEU A 429 -31.76 -13.07 6.87
CA LEU A 429 -32.28 -14.08 5.96
C LEU A 429 -32.71 -15.36 6.68
N PHE A 430 -31.93 -15.83 7.65
CA PHE A 430 -32.11 -17.16 8.24
C PHE A 430 -32.58 -17.14 9.70
N GLY A 431 -32.55 -15.98 10.37
CA GLY A 431 -32.97 -15.86 11.77
C GLY A 431 -31.95 -16.37 12.77
N LEU A 432 -30.69 -16.54 12.35
CA LEU A 432 -29.64 -17.05 13.23
C LEU A 432 -29.32 -16.02 14.32
N HIS A 433 -29.38 -16.42 15.58
CA HIS A 433 -29.12 -15.56 16.74
C HIS A 433 -27.63 -15.57 17.06
N VAL A 434 -26.84 -14.95 16.19
CA VAL A 434 -25.37 -14.91 16.27
C VAL A 434 -24.82 -14.02 17.40
N TYR A 435 -25.70 -13.22 18.01
CA TYR A 435 -25.37 -12.17 18.96
C TYR A 435 -26.53 -11.97 19.94
N ASP A 436 -26.38 -12.41 21.18
CA ASP A 436 -27.41 -12.25 22.20
C ASP A 436 -27.17 -10.96 23.01
N ALA A 437 -27.92 -9.90 22.68
CA ALA A 437 -27.84 -8.63 23.40
C ALA A 437 -29.10 -7.77 23.22
N SER A 438 -29.52 -7.13 24.30
CA SER A 438 -30.56 -6.11 24.25
C SER A 438 -30.06 -4.79 23.66
N ILE A 439 -30.97 -3.94 23.18
CA ILE A 439 -30.61 -2.60 22.67
C ILE A 439 -29.91 -1.74 23.73
N ARG A 440 -30.26 -1.90 25.02
CA ARG A 440 -29.60 -1.15 26.11
C ARG A 440 -28.15 -1.58 26.27
N GLU A 441 -27.87 -2.86 26.17
CA GLU A 441 -26.50 -3.37 26.19
C GLU A 441 -25.73 -2.92 24.95
N VAL A 442 -26.38 -2.87 23.78
CA VAL A 442 -25.75 -2.33 22.56
C VAL A 442 -25.28 -0.89 22.75
N LEU A 443 -26.11 -0.07 23.40
CA LEU A 443 -25.78 1.32 23.74
C LEU A 443 -24.74 1.45 24.86
N ALA A 444 -24.60 0.45 25.72
CA ALA A 444 -23.64 0.44 26.83
C ALA A 444 -22.27 -0.11 26.45
N TYR A 445 -22.18 -1.04 25.49
CA TYR A 445 -20.96 -1.77 25.16
C TYR A 445 -20.49 -1.54 23.72
N PRO A 446 -21.12 -2.12 22.66
CA PRO A 446 -20.61 -2.00 21.29
C PRO A 446 -20.50 -0.57 20.79
N LEU A 447 -21.52 0.27 21.01
CA LEU A 447 -21.53 1.61 20.43
C LEU A 447 -20.44 2.53 21.02
N PRO A 448 -20.27 2.66 22.35
CA PRO A 448 -19.16 3.44 22.92
C PRO A 448 -17.78 2.90 22.53
N HIS A 449 -17.63 1.56 22.48
CA HIS A 449 -16.40 0.92 21.98
C HIS A 449 -16.10 1.32 20.54
N PHE A 450 -17.07 1.19 19.64
CA PHE A 450 -16.94 1.53 18.23
C PHE A 450 -16.58 3.00 18.05
N LEU A 451 -17.24 3.90 18.78
CA LEU A 451 -16.92 5.32 18.72
C LEU A 451 -15.52 5.61 19.27
N ALA A 452 -15.10 4.98 20.35
CA ALA A 452 -13.75 5.13 20.89
C ALA A 452 -12.66 4.60 19.94
N SER A 453 -12.89 3.45 19.29
CA SER A 453 -11.99 2.89 18.27
C SER A 453 -11.90 3.81 17.06
N PHE A 454 -13.02 4.36 16.63
CA PHE A 454 -13.08 5.31 15.54
C PHE A 454 -12.35 6.62 15.86
N LEU A 455 -12.58 7.21 17.04
CA LEU A 455 -11.94 8.47 17.45
C LEU A 455 -10.42 8.31 17.59
N SER A 456 -9.96 7.21 18.18
CA SER A 456 -8.54 6.91 18.32
C SER A 456 -7.87 6.64 16.97
N ALA A 457 -8.52 5.89 16.08
CA ALA A 457 -8.04 5.71 14.71
C ALA A 457 -7.98 7.05 13.95
N TYR A 458 -9.02 7.88 14.06
CA TYR A 458 -9.02 9.20 13.44
C TYR A 458 -7.85 10.07 13.95
N TYR A 459 -7.63 10.13 15.26
CA TYR A 459 -6.53 10.89 15.83
C TYR A 459 -5.15 10.43 15.33
N LEU A 460 -4.92 9.12 15.28
CA LEU A 460 -3.62 8.54 14.94
C LEU A 460 -3.34 8.54 13.44
N PHE A 461 -4.35 8.28 12.60
CA PHE A 461 -4.16 7.93 11.19
C PHE A 461 -4.71 8.96 10.19
N SER A 462 -5.48 9.99 10.58
CA SER A 462 -6.23 10.83 9.62
C SER A 462 -5.38 11.55 8.56
N LYS A 463 -4.08 11.75 8.83
CA LYS A 463 -3.15 12.39 7.90
C LYS A 463 -2.68 11.47 6.78
N VAL A 464 -2.67 10.16 7.02
CA VAL A 464 -2.12 9.12 6.11
C VAL A 464 -3.21 8.15 5.62
N ARG A 465 -4.42 8.26 6.16
CA ARG A 465 -5.57 7.45 5.78
C ARG A 465 -6.87 8.18 6.11
N TRP A 466 -7.74 8.33 5.13
CA TRP A 466 -9.07 8.87 5.37
C TRP A 466 -9.93 7.88 6.17
N PRO A 467 -10.86 8.36 7.00
CA PRO A 467 -11.85 7.50 7.66
C PRO A 467 -12.61 6.64 6.63
N PHE A 468 -12.93 5.40 7.00
CA PHE A 468 -13.61 4.41 6.16
C PHE A 468 -12.83 3.88 4.96
N PHE A 469 -11.69 4.49 4.59
CA PHE A 469 -10.88 3.97 3.47
C PHE A 469 -10.26 2.62 3.82
N SER A 470 -9.83 2.39 5.06
CA SER A 470 -9.34 1.07 5.47
C SER A 470 -10.40 0.00 5.26
N GLU A 471 -11.64 0.26 5.65
CA GLU A 471 -12.79 -0.61 5.47
C GLU A 471 -13.06 -0.89 3.99
N ILE A 472 -12.98 0.14 3.12
CA ILE A 472 -13.16 -0.02 1.68
C ILE A 472 -12.06 -0.91 1.08
N TYR A 473 -10.79 -0.58 1.32
CA TYR A 473 -9.66 -1.34 0.76
C TYR A 473 -9.65 -2.79 1.27
N GLU A 474 -9.80 -2.99 2.58
CA GLU A 474 -9.80 -4.31 3.18
C GLU A 474 -11.02 -5.14 2.79
N SER A 475 -12.19 -4.54 2.55
CA SER A 475 -13.37 -5.30 2.11
C SER A 475 -13.26 -5.70 0.64
N ILE A 476 -12.74 -4.82 -0.22
CA ILE A 476 -12.47 -5.14 -1.64
C ILE A 476 -11.41 -6.24 -1.74
N GLN A 477 -10.35 -6.17 -0.95
CA GLN A 477 -9.33 -7.20 -0.96
C GLN A 477 -9.81 -8.49 -0.26
N GLY A 478 -10.53 -8.34 0.85
CA GLY A 478 -10.83 -9.41 1.79
C GLY A 478 -11.62 -10.57 1.20
N VAL A 479 -12.61 -10.27 0.36
CA VAL A 479 -13.41 -11.29 -0.35
C VAL A 479 -12.53 -12.22 -1.19
N PHE A 480 -11.45 -11.72 -1.79
CA PHE A 480 -10.51 -12.53 -2.57
C PHE A 480 -9.37 -13.13 -1.75
N LEU A 481 -9.05 -12.52 -0.61
CA LEU A 481 -8.01 -13.02 0.30
C LEU A 481 -8.52 -14.16 1.20
N PHE A 482 -9.83 -14.28 1.43
CA PHE A 482 -10.42 -15.32 2.27
C PHE A 482 -9.88 -16.73 1.96
N VAL A 483 -10.05 -17.20 0.72
CA VAL A 483 -9.65 -18.56 0.33
C VAL A 483 -8.12 -18.75 0.36
N PRO A 484 -7.30 -17.85 -0.25
CA PRO A 484 -5.83 -17.96 -0.16
C PRO A 484 -5.29 -17.96 1.27
N THR A 485 -5.87 -17.14 2.16
CA THR A 485 -5.48 -17.08 3.58
C THR A 485 -5.72 -18.42 4.27
N ILE A 486 -6.94 -18.98 4.17
CA ILE A 486 -7.25 -20.29 4.76
C ILE A 486 -6.37 -21.40 4.18
N LYS A 487 -6.20 -21.45 2.85
CA LYS A 487 -5.33 -22.44 2.20
C LYS A 487 -3.89 -22.36 2.67
N THR A 488 -3.38 -21.16 2.93
CA THR A 488 -2.00 -20.97 3.40
C THR A 488 -1.84 -21.37 4.86
N LEU A 489 -2.83 -21.11 5.71
CA LEU A 489 -2.82 -21.59 7.09
C LEU A 489 -2.82 -23.13 7.17
N LEU A 490 -3.60 -23.79 6.30
CA LEU A 490 -3.68 -25.25 6.24
C LEU A 490 -2.46 -25.90 5.58
N ASN A 491 -1.92 -25.29 4.53
CA ASN A 491 -0.74 -25.78 3.83
C ASN A 491 0.23 -24.63 3.48
N PRO A 492 1.07 -24.19 4.44
CA PRO A 492 1.92 -23.01 4.27
C PRO A 492 3.03 -23.22 3.23
N ARG A 493 3.35 -24.44 2.80
CA ARG A 493 4.41 -24.68 1.79
C ARG A 493 3.91 -24.70 0.35
N ALA A 494 2.60 -24.71 0.13
CA ALA A 494 2.00 -24.79 -1.21
C ALA A 494 2.03 -23.48 -2.03
N PRO A 495 1.90 -22.26 -1.45
CA PRO A 495 1.95 -21.03 -2.22
C PRO A 495 3.28 -20.86 -2.96
N VAL A 496 3.21 -20.49 -4.24
CA VAL A 496 4.37 -20.24 -5.11
C VAL A 496 4.31 -18.82 -5.63
N PHE A 497 5.48 -18.17 -5.74
CA PHE A 497 5.61 -16.83 -6.30
C PHE A 497 5.18 -16.81 -7.78
N LYS A 498 4.31 -15.85 -8.12
CA LYS A 498 3.97 -15.50 -9.51
C LYS A 498 4.18 -14.01 -9.72
N VAL A 499 4.82 -13.67 -10.84
CA VAL A 499 5.10 -12.28 -11.22
C VAL A 499 3.78 -11.58 -11.53
N THR A 500 3.70 -10.32 -11.13
CA THR A 500 2.51 -9.48 -11.34
C THR A 500 2.80 -8.56 -12.52
N PRO A 501 1.87 -8.44 -13.49
CA PRO A 501 2.06 -7.53 -14.62
C PRO A 501 2.31 -6.09 -14.18
N LYS A 502 3.19 -5.38 -14.91
CA LYS A 502 3.55 -3.97 -14.69
C LYS A 502 3.46 -3.18 -15.99
N GLY A 503 3.04 -1.92 -15.90
CA GLY A 503 3.03 -0.99 -17.04
C GLY A 503 1.95 -1.24 -18.10
N GLU A 504 0.81 -1.81 -17.73
CA GLU A 504 -0.31 -2.05 -18.66
C GLU A 504 -1.03 -0.76 -19.07
N THR A 505 -1.40 -0.64 -20.34
CA THR A 505 -2.27 0.44 -20.83
C THR A 505 -3.69 -0.05 -21.04
N LEU A 506 -4.68 0.75 -20.64
CA LEU A 506 -6.10 0.42 -20.74
C LEU A 506 -6.80 1.37 -21.72
N GLU A 507 -7.13 0.88 -22.92
CA GLU A 507 -7.67 1.73 -24.00
C GLU A 507 -9.11 2.20 -23.77
N ARG A 508 -9.91 1.34 -23.12
CA ARG A 508 -11.34 1.50 -22.87
C ARG A 508 -11.71 1.24 -21.42
N ASP A 509 -12.84 1.80 -21.01
CA ASP A 509 -13.46 1.45 -19.73
C ASP A 509 -14.00 0.02 -19.84
N PHE A 510 -13.88 -0.78 -18.78
CA PHE A 510 -14.37 -2.16 -18.77
C PHE A 510 -14.75 -2.63 -17.36
N VAL A 511 -15.57 -3.68 -17.28
CA VAL A 511 -15.88 -4.35 -16.01
C VAL A 511 -14.79 -5.37 -15.70
N SER A 512 -14.13 -5.20 -14.56
CA SER A 512 -13.10 -6.11 -14.07
C SER A 512 -13.66 -7.53 -13.94
N PRO A 513 -12.91 -8.60 -14.29
CA PRO A 513 -13.36 -9.99 -14.08
C PRO A 513 -13.69 -10.32 -12.62
N PHE A 514 -13.23 -9.50 -11.67
CA PHE A 514 -13.40 -9.67 -10.24
C PHE A 514 -14.70 -9.00 -9.70
N TYR A 515 -15.59 -8.49 -10.55
CA TYR A 515 -16.83 -7.84 -10.08
C TYR A 515 -17.84 -8.81 -9.42
N GLY A 516 -17.84 -10.09 -9.83
CA GLY A 516 -18.91 -11.05 -9.55
C GLY A 516 -19.26 -11.22 -8.06
N PRO A 517 -18.28 -11.50 -7.16
CA PRO A 517 -18.58 -11.65 -5.73
C PRO A 517 -19.25 -10.42 -5.10
N PHE A 518 -18.82 -9.20 -5.45
CA PHE A 518 -19.46 -7.99 -4.94
C PHE A 518 -20.85 -7.79 -5.51
N PHE A 519 -21.09 -8.19 -6.75
CA PHE A 519 -22.39 -8.08 -7.38
C PHE A 519 -23.41 -8.99 -6.71
N VAL A 520 -23.02 -10.24 -6.41
CA VAL A 520 -23.85 -11.18 -5.65
C VAL A 520 -24.09 -10.65 -4.23
N LEU A 521 -23.03 -10.24 -3.51
CA LEU A 521 -23.17 -9.71 -2.15
C LEU A 521 -24.07 -8.46 -2.11
N TYR A 522 -23.93 -7.54 -3.05
CA TYR A 522 -24.78 -6.35 -3.17
C TYR A 522 -26.27 -6.73 -3.25
N HIS A 523 -26.64 -7.70 -4.09
CA HIS A 523 -28.03 -8.14 -4.22
C HIS A 523 -28.53 -8.94 -3.01
N LEU A 524 -27.66 -9.74 -2.37
CA LEU A 524 -28.00 -10.41 -1.10
C LEU A 524 -28.25 -9.41 0.03
N ILE A 525 -27.49 -8.32 0.08
CA ILE A 525 -27.69 -7.22 1.03
C ILE A 525 -29.02 -6.51 0.79
N LEU A 526 -29.38 -6.26 -0.47
CA LEU A 526 -30.70 -5.72 -0.82
C LEU A 526 -31.84 -6.66 -0.43
N LEU A 527 -31.67 -7.97 -0.65
CA LEU A 527 -32.61 -8.98 -0.17
C LEU A 527 -32.72 -8.96 1.36
N GLY A 528 -31.59 -8.80 2.06
CA GLY A 528 -31.55 -8.65 3.52
C GLY A 528 -32.40 -7.47 4.00
N PHE A 529 -32.46 -6.35 3.27
CA PHE A 529 -33.37 -5.24 3.60
C PHE A 529 -34.85 -5.60 3.43
N ALA A 530 -35.20 -6.34 2.39
CA ALA A 530 -36.58 -6.82 2.23
C ALA A 530 -36.99 -7.72 3.41
N PHE A 531 -36.09 -8.60 3.84
CA PHE A 531 -36.30 -9.44 5.02
C PHE A 531 -36.30 -8.64 6.33
N ALA A 532 -35.51 -7.58 6.44
CA ALA A 532 -35.56 -6.68 7.59
C ALA A 532 -36.95 -6.04 7.75
N VAL A 533 -37.55 -5.59 6.63
CA VAL A 533 -38.92 -5.06 6.62
C VAL A 533 -39.91 -6.14 7.03
N TYR A 534 -39.82 -7.34 6.45
CA TYR A 534 -40.68 -8.46 6.85
C TYR A 534 -40.58 -8.77 8.36
N ARG A 535 -39.35 -8.92 8.87
CA ARG A 535 -39.10 -9.25 10.29
C ARG A 535 -39.57 -8.15 11.24
N TRP A 536 -39.45 -6.89 10.85
CA TRP A 536 -39.94 -5.76 11.65
C TRP A 536 -41.43 -5.86 12.00
N PHE A 537 -42.24 -6.40 11.07
CA PHE A 537 -43.67 -6.62 11.26
C PHE A 537 -43.99 -7.99 11.84
N ALA A 538 -43.26 -9.04 11.43
CA ALA A 538 -43.51 -10.41 11.87
C ALA A 538 -43.04 -10.69 13.31
N TYR A 539 -41.97 -10.03 13.78
CA TYR A 539 -41.34 -10.27 15.08
C TYR A 539 -41.17 -8.95 15.86
N PRO A 540 -42.23 -8.41 16.48
CA PRO A 540 -42.17 -7.14 17.21
C PRO A 540 -41.15 -7.10 18.35
N ASP A 541 -40.93 -8.24 19.02
CA ASP A 541 -39.99 -8.35 20.15
C ASP A 541 -38.53 -8.26 19.71
N GLU A 542 -38.24 -8.57 18.46
CA GLU A 542 -36.88 -8.55 17.90
C GLU A 542 -36.52 -7.23 17.21
N ARG A 543 -37.37 -6.20 17.26
CA ARG A 543 -37.16 -4.92 16.55
C ARG A 543 -35.82 -4.27 16.85
N GLY A 544 -35.30 -4.43 18.08
CA GLY A 544 -33.96 -3.97 18.44
C GLY A 544 -32.86 -4.65 17.61
N THR A 545 -32.92 -5.97 17.49
CA THR A 545 -31.99 -6.78 16.68
C THR A 545 -32.12 -6.47 15.20
N VAL A 546 -33.36 -6.35 14.69
CA VAL A 546 -33.61 -5.91 13.30
C VAL A 546 -32.98 -4.55 13.01
N LEU A 547 -33.13 -3.57 13.92
CA LEU A 547 -32.57 -2.24 13.74
C LEU A 547 -31.04 -2.25 13.67
N VAL A 548 -30.38 -2.95 14.61
CA VAL A 548 -28.91 -3.03 14.68
C VAL A 548 -28.35 -3.76 13.45
N THR A 549 -28.95 -4.88 13.07
CA THR A 549 -28.51 -5.66 11.90
C THR A 549 -28.78 -4.91 10.59
N ALA A 550 -29.92 -4.22 10.46
CA ALA A 550 -30.20 -3.37 9.30
C ALA A 550 -29.22 -2.19 9.20
N ALA A 551 -28.78 -1.60 10.32
CA ALA A 551 -27.77 -0.54 10.32
C ALA A 551 -26.41 -1.04 9.79
N TRP A 552 -25.95 -2.21 10.24
CA TRP A 552 -24.75 -2.84 9.69
C TRP A 552 -24.93 -3.24 8.23
N ASN A 553 -26.11 -3.73 7.85
CA ASN A 553 -26.44 -4.05 6.47
C ASN A 553 -26.40 -2.81 5.56
N ALA A 554 -26.77 -1.62 6.07
CA ALA A 554 -26.64 -0.35 5.36
C ALA A 554 -25.18 0.05 5.14
N PHE A 555 -24.34 -0.15 6.15
CA PHE A 555 -22.89 0.07 6.01
C PHE A 555 -22.29 -0.89 4.97
N ASN A 556 -22.67 -2.17 5.01
CA ASN A 556 -22.24 -3.17 4.02
C ASN A 556 -22.74 -2.84 2.61
N LEU A 557 -23.96 -2.29 2.47
CA LEU A 557 -24.49 -1.81 1.19
C LEU A 557 -23.60 -0.69 0.62
N PHE A 558 -23.19 0.26 1.46
CA PHE A 558 -22.27 1.32 1.03
C PHE A 558 -20.94 0.75 0.55
N ILE A 559 -20.31 -0.13 1.34
CA ILE A 559 -19.01 -0.73 0.99
C ILE A 559 -19.09 -1.55 -0.30
N THR A 560 -20.12 -2.40 -0.46
CA THR A 560 -20.29 -3.21 -1.67
C THR A 560 -20.62 -2.36 -2.89
N THR A 561 -21.35 -1.24 -2.72
CA THR A 561 -21.55 -0.26 -3.79
C THR A 561 -20.23 0.38 -4.23
N VAL A 562 -19.38 0.79 -3.29
CA VAL A 562 -18.04 1.33 -3.60
C VAL A 562 -17.21 0.27 -4.32
N ALA A 563 -17.23 -0.98 -3.86
CA ALA A 563 -16.50 -2.08 -4.47
C ALA A 563 -16.93 -2.34 -5.92
N LEU A 564 -18.23 -2.30 -6.22
CA LEU A 564 -18.75 -2.39 -7.59
C LEU A 564 -18.26 -1.24 -8.49
N PHE A 565 -18.18 -0.04 -7.93
CA PHE A 565 -17.61 1.12 -8.63
C PHE A 565 -16.13 0.96 -8.92
N VAL A 566 -15.37 0.42 -7.96
CA VAL A 566 -13.96 0.11 -8.17
C VAL A 566 -13.79 -1.01 -9.21
N ALA A 567 -14.70 -1.98 -9.26
CA ALA A 567 -14.69 -3.03 -10.28
C ALA A 567 -15.02 -2.52 -11.69
N TYR A 568 -15.57 -1.32 -11.83
CA TYR A 568 -15.70 -0.62 -13.11
C TYR A 568 -14.41 0.15 -13.41
N GLU A 569 -13.52 -0.46 -14.19
CA GLU A 569 -12.18 0.05 -14.43
C GLU A 569 -12.18 1.16 -15.47
N ARG A 570 -11.65 2.32 -15.09
CA ARG A 570 -11.51 3.48 -15.98
C ARG A 570 -10.30 3.32 -16.89
N ARG A 571 -10.46 3.71 -18.15
CA ARG A 571 -9.40 3.74 -19.16
C ARG A 571 -8.19 4.56 -18.70
N GLN A 572 -7.00 4.06 -19.01
CA GLN A 572 -5.72 4.72 -18.85
C GLN A 572 -4.95 4.61 -20.16
N ARG A 573 -5.03 5.66 -20.98
CA ARG A 573 -4.41 5.71 -22.31
C ARG A 573 -2.97 6.19 -22.28
N ARG A 574 -2.50 6.73 -21.15
CA ARG A 574 -1.15 7.27 -21.02
C ARG A 574 -0.19 6.12 -20.72
N ARG A 575 0.80 5.93 -21.60
CA ARG A 575 1.93 5.01 -21.35
C ARG A 575 2.82 5.49 -20.20
N PHE A 576 3.04 6.80 -20.10
CA PHE A 576 3.83 7.43 -19.03
C PHE A 576 2.93 8.27 -18.14
N HIS A 577 2.92 7.98 -16.84
CA HIS A 577 2.19 8.79 -15.86
C HIS A 577 2.85 10.15 -15.67
N ARG A 578 2.03 11.13 -15.31
CA ARG A 578 2.47 12.52 -15.12
C ARG A 578 2.53 12.86 -13.64
N ILE A 579 3.62 13.47 -13.23
CA ILE A 579 3.93 13.92 -11.88
C ILE A 579 3.65 15.43 -11.81
N PRO A 580 2.95 15.93 -10.77
CA PRO A 580 2.83 17.37 -10.52
C PRO A 580 4.21 18.02 -10.31
N ALA A 581 4.40 19.20 -10.87
CA ALA A 581 5.64 19.95 -10.75
C ALA A 581 5.41 21.45 -10.61
N ARG A 582 6.49 22.14 -10.23
CA ARG A 582 6.58 23.61 -10.12
C ARG A 582 7.89 24.14 -10.69
N ASP A 583 8.59 23.35 -11.50
CA ASP A 583 9.88 23.71 -12.07
C ASP A 583 9.74 24.97 -12.96
N GLU A 584 10.74 25.85 -12.93
CA GLU A 584 10.78 27.02 -13.81
C GLU A 584 11.26 26.59 -15.20
N VAL A 585 10.68 27.17 -16.25
CA VAL A 585 11.09 26.84 -17.62
C VAL A 585 11.17 28.07 -18.50
N THR A 586 12.26 28.15 -19.26
CA THR A 586 12.46 29.10 -20.34
C THR A 586 12.41 28.37 -21.67
N LEU A 587 11.46 28.72 -22.51
CA LEU A 587 11.25 28.14 -23.83
C LEU A 587 11.83 29.05 -24.91
N PHE A 588 12.62 28.48 -25.81
CA PHE A 588 13.21 29.15 -26.95
C PHE A 588 12.54 28.63 -28.24
N ARG A 589 11.90 29.53 -28.98
CA ARG A 589 11.19 29.23 -30.22
C ARG A 589 11.43 30.36 -31.22
N LYS A 590 11.95 30.04 -32.41
CA LYS A 590 12.23 31.04 -33.47
C LYS A 590 13.02 32.23 -32.91
N SER A 591 12.39 33.40 -32.79
CA SER A 591 12.96 34.64 -32.26
C SER A 591 12.33 35.08 -30.92
N GLU A 592 11.58 34.20 -30.26
CA GLU A 592 10.85 34.47 -29.02
C GLU A 592 11.40 33.62 -27.87
N THR A 593 11.51 34.24 -26.69
CA THR A 593 11.84 33.56 -25.43
C THR A 593 10.67 33.71 -24.48
N LEU A 594 10.13 32.59 -24.02
CA LEU A 594 8.93 32.55 -23.17
C LEU A 594 9.25 31.93 -21.83
N ALA A 595 8.92 32.63 -20.74
CA ALA A 595 9.02 32.10 -19.40
C ALA A 595 7.71 31.41 -18.98
N GLY A 596 7.82 30.32 -18.26
CA GLY A 596 6.70 29.56 -17.75
C GLY A 596 7.03 28.78 -16.49
N VAL A 597 6.03 28.08 -15.98
CA VAL A 597 6.15 27.15 -14.85
C VAL A 597 5.55 25.82 -15.27
N ILE A 598 6.31 24.74 -15.10
CA ILE A 598 5.84 23.38 -15.35
C ILE A 598 4.75 23.06 -14.33
N LYS A 599 3.64 22.47 -14.77
CA LYS A 599 2.53 22.01 -13.92
C LYS A 599 2.52 20.50 -13.74
N ASP A 600 2.89 19.80 -14.79
CA ASP A 600 3.11 18.37 -14.75
C ASP A 600 4.18 17.96 -15.77
N LEU A 601 4.90 16.90 -15.44
CA LEU A 601 5.90 16.28 -16.31
C LEU A 601 5.78 14.77 -16.29
N SER A 602 6.26 14.14 -17.36
CA SER A 602 6.36 12.69 -17.52
C SER A 602 7.51 12.40 -18.46
N LEU A 603 7.91 11.14 -18.56
CA LEU A 603 8.81 10.73 -19.64
C LEU A 603 8.27 11.11 -21.03
N GLY A 604 6.95 11.21 -21.24
CA GLY A 604 6.39 11.62 -22.54
C GLY A 604 6.43 13.11 -22.86
N GLY A 605 6.63 13.99 -21.87
CA GLY A 605 6.50 15.44 -22.07
C GLY A 605 6.01 16.19 -20.83
N MET A 606 5.79 17.50 -20.99
CA MET A 606 5.45 18.44 -19.92
C MET A 606 4.27 19.34 -20.27
N ALA A 607 3.59 19.85 -19.26
CA ALA A 607 2.60 20.93 -19.37
C ALA A 607 3.15 22.19 -18.71
N VAL A 608 3.18 23.30 -19.43
CA VAL A 608 3.78 24.58 -19.02
C VAL A 608 2.70 25.65 -18.97
N GLU A 609 2.51 26.29 -17.81
CA GLU A 609 1.74 27.53 -17.70
C GLU A 609 2.65 28.69 -18.08
N LEU A 610 2.35 29.38 -19.18
CA LEU A 610 3.15 30.51 -19.65
C LEU A 610 2.87 31.76 -18.80
N LYS A 611 3.92 32.50 -18.43
CA LYS A 611 3.81 33.77 -17.69
C LYS A 611 3.34 34.91 -18.60
N THR A 612 3.66 34.83 -19.89
CA THR A 612 3.28 35.82 -20.91
C THR A 612 2.59 35.13 -22.08
N LYS A 613 1.69 35.86 -22.76
CA LYS A 613 1.08 35.38 -24.00
C LYS A 613 2.14 35.38 -25.11
N PRO A 614 2.22 34.31 -25.92
CA PRO A 614 3.13 34.28 -27.05
C PRO A 614 2.68 35.26 -28.13
N LEU A 615 3.63 35.85 -28.85
CA LEU A 615 3.36 36.75 -29.98
C LEU A 615 2.61 36.05 -31.11
N THR A 616 2.85 34.76 -31.29
CA THR A 616 2.13 33.90 -32.25
C THR A 616 1.68 32.60 -31.61
N GLY A 617 0.53 32.07 -32.03
CA GLY A 617 0.05 30.76 -31.57
C GLY A 617 1.06 29.64 -31.83
N PHE A 618 0.99 28.57 -31.05
CA PHE A 618 1.79 27.37 -31.26
C PHE A 618 1.18 26.51 -32.36
N VAL A 619 2.00 26.09 -33.32
CA VAL A 619 1.60 25.09 -34.32
C VAL A 619 1.89 23.71 -33.75
N ARG A 620 1.00 22.75 -34.00
CA ARG A 620 1.23 21.36 -33.57
C ARG A 620 2.51 20.82 -34.23
N ASP A 621 3.29 20.08 -33.44
CA ASP A 621 4.59 19.50 -33.76
C ASP A 621 5.70 20.53 -34.06
N GLU A 622 5.51 21.79 -33.68
CA GLU A 622 6.56 22.81 -33.73
C GLU A 622 7.65 22.56 -32.69
N GLU A 623 8.92 22.62 -33.12
CA GLU A 623 10.07 22.44 -32.23
C GLU A 623 10.21 23.61 -31.24
N VAL A 624 10.43 23.26 -29.98
CA VAL A 624 10.69 24.16 -28.86
C VAL A 624 11.87 23.60 -28.07
N LYS A 625 12.89 24.44 -27.85
CA LYS A 625 13.99 24.12 -26.94
C LYS A 625 13.63 24.65 -25.55
N ALA A 626 13.78 23.83 -24.51
CA ALA A 626 13.42 24.21 -23.15
C ALA A 626 14.65 24.11 -22.24
N LEU A 627 14.93 25.21 -21.54
CA LEU A 627 15.82 25.22 -20.38
C LEU A 627 14.96 25.16 -19.13
N VAL A 628 14.98 24.03 -18.44
CA VAL A 628 14.23 23.80 -17.21
C VAL A 628 15.16 23.98 -16.04
N LYS A 629 14.73 24.75 -15.04
CA LYS A 629 15.37 24.84 -13.73
C LYS A 629 14.48 24.13 -12.72
N ASP A 630 14.97 23.02 -12.16
CA ASP A 630 14.20 22.25 -11.19
C ASP A 630 14.13 22.94 -9.81
N GLU A 631 13.37 22.35 -8.88
CA GLU A 631 13.21 22.88 -7.50
C GLU A 631 14.51 22.86 -6.67
N GLU A 632 15.51 22.08 -7.09
CA GLU A 632 16.82 21.99 -6.43
C GLU A 632 17.86 22.93 -7.08
N GLY A 633 17.51 23.57 -8.19
CA GLY A 633 18.29 24.59 -8.88
C GLY A 633 19.08 24.09 -10.09
N GLU A 634 18.97 22.80 -10.43
CA GLU A 634 19.67 22.20 -11.58
C GLU A 634 19.06 22.62 -12.90
N LEU A 635 19.91 22.69 -13.93
CA LEU A 635 19.54 23.14 -15.27
C LEU A 635 19.53 21.97 -16.26
N PHE A 636 18.37 21.74 -16.86
CA PHE A 636 18.16 20.72 -17.87
C PHE A 636 17.83 21.35 -19.21
N PHE A 637 18.60 21.01 -20.25
CA PHE A 637 18.29 21.40 -21.61
C PHE A 637 17.62 20.25 -22.36
N VAL A 638 16.35 20.42 -22.72
CA VAL A 638 15.55 19.39 -23.39
C VAL A 638 14.90 19.94 -24.66
N LYS A 639 14.89 19.11 -25.70
CA LYS A 639 14.15 19.38 -26.93
C LYS A 639 12.72 18.85 -26.79
N ALA A 640 11.74 19.62 -27.27
CA ALA A 640 10.34 19.24 -27.22
C ALA A 640 9.57 19.74 -28.45
N TYR A 641 8.37 19.21 -28.65
CA TYR A 641 7.45 19.60 -29.71
C TYR A 641 6.12 20.06 -29.12
N ALA A 642 5.57 21.15 -29.64
CA ALA A 642 4.28 21.66 -29.22
C ALA A 642 3.14 20.70 -29.60
N VAL A 643 2.27 20.37 -28.65
CA VAL A 643 1.13 19.48 -28.87
C VAL A 643 -0.17 20.28 -28.95
N ALA A 644 -0.39 21.15 -27.98
CA ALA A 644 -1.57 22.00 -27.90
C ALA A 644 -1.33 23.20 -26.97
N TYR A 645 -1.98 24.32 -27.26
CA TYR A 645 -2.00 25.51 -26.40
C TYR A 645 -3.43 26.04 -26.29
N ASP A 646 -3.92 26.24 -25.06
CA ASP A 646 -5.29 26.70 -24.78
C ASP A 646 -5.35 28.18 -24.34
N GLY A 647 -4.31 28.96 -24.65
CA GLY A 647 -4.22 30.37 -24.28
C GLY A 647 -3.58 30.64 -22.92
N LYS A 648 -3.35 29.59 -22.13
CA LYS A 648 -2.63 29.65 -20.85
C LYS A 648 -1.68 28.48 -20.64
N LEU A 649 -2.11 27.26 -20.94
CA LEU A 649 -1.36 26.04 -20.74
C LEU A 649 -0.85 25.48 -22.08
N LEU A 650 0.47 25.44 -22.23
CA LEU A 650 1.16 24.83 -23.36
C LEU A 650 1.52 23.38 -23.03
N ARG A 651 1.12 22.44 -23.87
CA ARG A 651 1.46 21.02 -23.76
C ARG A 651 2.58 20.71 -24.73
N LEU A 652 3.67 20.16 -24.22
CA LEU A 652 4.87 19.80 -24.97
C LEU A 652 5.09 18.28 -24.89
N ARG A 653 5.56 17.67 -25.97
CA ARG A 653 6.04 16.29 -26.03
C ARG A 653 7.56 16.31 -26.13
N PHE A 654 8.28 15.56 -25.31
CA PHE A 654 9.74 15.53 -25.43
C PHE A 654 10.20 14.86 -26.73
N ALA A 655 11.30 15.35 -27.27
CA ALA A 655 11.95 14.83 -28.47
C ALA A 655 13.04 13.82 -28.07
N TRP A 656 12.64 12.68 -27.51
CA TRP A 656 13.54 11.54 -27.28
C TRP A 656 12.90 10.25 -27.76
N ARG A 657 13.75 9.28 -28.03
CA ARG A 657 13.37 7.88 -28.24
C ARG A 657 14.19 7.02 -27.28
N PRO A 658 13.66 5.89 -26.76
CA PRO A 658 14.43 5.01 -25.86
C PRO A 658 15.78 4.57 -26.44
N GLU A 659 15.88 4.51 -27.77
CA GLU A 659 17.10 4.19 -28.48
C GLU A 659 18.14 5.34 -28.48
N GLU A 660 17.74 6.57 -28.15
CA GLU A 660 18.60 7.76 -28.02
C GLU A 660 18.95 8.02 -26.56
N LEU A 661 19.93 7.28 -26.04
CA LEU A 661 20.31 7.24 -24.63
C LEU A 661 20.54 8.61 -23.98
N GLU A 662 21.26 9.51 -24.63
CA GLU A 662 21.60 10.82 -24.03
C GLU A 662 20.35 11.68 -23.80
N SER A 663 19.46 11.73 -24.79
CA SER A 663 18.17 12.44 -24.70
C SER A 663 17.26 11.78 -23.67
N PHE A 664 17.22 10.45 -23.62
CA PHE A 664 16.40 9.71 -22.67
C PHE A 664 16.89 9.89 -21.23
N GLY A 665 18.20 9.75 -20.98
CA GLY A 665 18.83 9.95 -19.68
C GLY A 665 18.53 11.32 -19.08
N LYS A 666 18.68 12.39 -19.88
CA LYS A 666 18.34 13.76 -19.46
C LYS A 666 16.87 13.92 -19.06
N VAL A 667 15.96 13.24 -19.75
CA VAL A 667 14.52 13.27 -19.42
C VAL A 667 14.22 12.46 -18.17
N VAL A 668 14.84 11.29 -17.99
CA VAL A 668 14.74 10.48 -16.77
C VAL A 668 15.20 11.30 -15.56
N GLU A 669 16.36 11.96 -15.68
CA GLU A 669 16.93 12.80 -14.63
C GLU A 669 16.00 13.98 -14.30
N LEU A 670 15.56 14.75 -15.29
CA LEU A 670 14.61 15.85 -15.09
C LEU A 670 13.34 15.39 -14.36
N VAL A 671 12.81 14.20 -14.73
CA VAL A 671 11.53 13.69 -14.21
C VAL A 671 11.64 13.11 -12.80
N PHE A 672 12.73 12.43 -12.48
CA PHE A 672 12.82 11.59 -11.28
C PHE A 672 13.92 11.98 -10.28
N SER A 673 14.88 12.82 -10.68
CA SER A 673 16.05 13.15 -9.84
C SER A 673 15.69 13.84 -8.51
N PRO A 674 14.81 14.86 -8.44
CA PRO A 674 14.53 15.57 -7.20
C PRO A 674 13.57 14.81 -6.29
N SER A 675 13.99 14.43 -5.08
CA SER A 675 13.06 13.86 -4.09
C SER A 675 12.16 14.92 -3.45
N SER A 676 12.54 16.20 -3.52
CA SER A 676 11.74 17.35 -3.06
C SER A 676 10.36 17.43 -3.71
N ARG A 677 10.23 16.94 -4.95
CA ARG A 677 8.98 16.93 -5.73
C ARG A 677 7.86 16.13 -5.07
N TRP A 678 8.18 15.17 -4.18
CA TRP A 678 7.18 14.49 -3.34
C TRP A 678 6.46 15.44 -2.37
N GLN A 679 7.07 16.57 -1.98
CA GLN A 679 6.41 17.57 -1.14
C GLN A 679 5.21 18.18 -1.85
N ILE A 680 5.30 18.42 -3.17
CA ILE A 680 4.16 18.91 -3.97
C ILE A 680 2.97 17.95 -3.85
N ILE A 681 3.24 16.64 -3.93
CA ILE A 681 2.22 15.59 -3.85
C ILE A 681 1.58 15.59 -2.46
N LEU A 682 2.39 15.61 -1.40
CA LEU A 682 1.92 15.64 -0.01
C LEU A 682 1.12 16.91 0.30
N GLU A 683 1.41 18.04 -0.35
CA GLU A 683 0.63 19.28 -0.24
C GLU A 683 -0.73 19.22 -0.96
N LEU A 684 -0.81 18.48 -2.08
CA LEU A 684 -2.05 18.32 -2.85
C LEU A 684 -3.06 17.43 -2.13
N GLU A 685 -2.58 16.44 -1.38
CA GLU A 685 -3.41 15.54 -0.61
C GLU A 685 -4.03 16.23 0.60
N ARG A 686 -5.35 16.07 0.78
CA ARG A 686 -6.09 16.74 1.84
C ARG A 686 -6.37 15.76 2.98
N SER A 687 -6.28 16.21 4.23
CA SER A 687 -6.91 15.50 5.34
C SER A 687 -8.39 15.89 5.40
N LEU A 688 -9.29 14.93 5.21
CA LEU A 688 -10.72 15.13 5.39
C LEU A 688 -11.21 14.66 6.76
N SER A 689 -12.29 15.28 7.24
CA SER A 689 -13.09 14.70 8.31
C SER A 689 -13.88 13.48 7.80
N PRO A 690 -14.36 12.61 8.71
CA PRO A 690 -15.18 11.46 8.35
C PRO A 690 -16.38 11.79 7.45
N TRP A 691 -17.11 12.84 7.82
CA TRP A 691 -18.32 13.26 7.14
C TRP A 691 -18.02 13.80 5.75
N GLU A 692 -16.97 14.61 5.60
CA GLU A 692 -16.54 15.11 4.29
C GLU A 692 -16.12 13.97 3.37
N GLY A 693 -15.36 12.98 3.87
CA GLY A 693 -14.95 11.81 3.11
C GLY A 693 -16.14 10.98 2.64
N PHE A 694 -17.09 10.70 3.54
CA PHE A 694 -18.31 9.95 3.21
C PHE A 694 -19.18 10.68 2.18
N ILE A 695 -19.42 11.98 2.36
CA ILE A 695 -20.21 12.81 1.43
C ILE A 695 -19.51 12.86 0.07
N PHE A 696 -18.18 13.03 0.06
CA PHE A 696 -17.39 13.08 -1.17
C PHE A 696 -17.53 11.79 -1.98
N LEU A 697 -17.35 10.63 -1.33
CA LEU A 697 -17.49 9.32 -1.98
C LEU A 697 -18.93 9.11 -2.47
N SER A 698 -19.91 9.39 -1.62
CA SER A 698 -21.33 9.23 -1.95
C SER A 698 -21.74 10.07 -3.17
N LYS A 699 -21.31 11.33 -3.24
CA LYS A 699 -21.56 12.20 -4.40
C LYS A 699 -20.89 11.69 -5.67
N SER A 700 -19.67 11.17 -5.55
CA SER A 700 -18.90 10.64 -6.68
C SER A 700 -19.55 9.38 -7.25
N ILE A 701 -20.08 8.51 -6.37
CA ILE A 701 -20.81 7.30 -6.73
C ILE A 701 -22.16 7.66 -7.37
N LEU A 702 -22.98 8.48 -6.72
CA LEU A 702 -24.32 8.83 -7.20
C LEU A 702 -24.31 9.44 -8.60
N LYS A 703 -23.27 10.21 -8.94
CA LYS A 703 -23.12 10.83 -10.27
C LYS A 703 -23.09 9.81 -11.42
N ASP A 704 -22.46 8.66 -11.21
CA ASP A 704 -22.19 7.68 -12.28
C ASP A 704 -22.94 6.35 -12.07
N PHE A 705 -23.77 6.23 -11.03
CA PHE A 705 -24.40 4.98 -10.59
C PHE A 705 -25.17 4.25 -11.68
N GLY A 706 -26.11 4.93 -12.35
CA GLY A 706 -26.93 4.28 -13.38
C GLY A 706 -26.12 3.71 -14.54
N ARG A 707 -25.03 4.40 -14.93
CA ARG A 707 -24.13 3.95 -16.00
C ARG A 707 -23.28 2.75 -15.57
N VAL A 708 -22.66 2.84 -14.39
CA VAL A 708 -21.81 1.77 -13.84
C VAL A 708 -22.63 0.51 -13.59
N TYR A 709 -23.78 0.64 -12.94
CA TYR A 709 -24.66 -0.47 -12.63
C TYR A 709 -25.17 -1.18 -13.90
N ARG A 710 -25.54 -0.42 -14.94
CA ARG A 710 -25.97 -1.01 -16.22
C ARG A 710 -24.86 -1.85 -16.85
N ALA A 711 -23.62 -1.34 -16.88
CA ALA A 711 -22.49 -2.09 -17.43
C ALA A 711 -22.21 -3.38 -16.63
N LEU A 712 -22.32 -3.33 -15.30
CA LEU A 712 -22.19 -4.50 -14.43
C LEU A 712 -23.31 -5.52 -14.67
N TRP A 713 -24.56 -5.06 -14.81
CA TRP A 713 -25.71 -5.92 -15.08
C TRP A 713 -25.62 -6.61 -16.45
N GLU A 714 -25.24 -5.87 -17.49
CA GLU A 714 -25.02 -6.42 -18.83
C GLU A 714 -23.95 -7.51 -18.80
N ARG A 715 -22.82 -7.24 -18.13
CA ARG A 715 -21.75 -8.22 -17.96
C ARG A 715 -22.20 -9.45 -17.16
N PHE A 716 -22.97 -9.25 -16.08
CA PHE A 716 -23.54 -10.33 -15.30
C PHE A 716 -24.46 -11.24 -16.13
N ARG A 717 -25.33 -10.64 -16.95
CA ARG A 717 -26.22 -11.38 -17.85
C ARG A 717 -25.42 -12.20 -18.87
N GLU A 718 -24.38 -11.63 -19.46
CA GLU A 718 -23.50 -12.33 -20.41
C GLU A 718 -22.77 -13.52 -19.75
N ASP A 719 -22.18 -13.31 -18.57
CA ASP A 719 -21.47 -14.35 -17.83
C ASP A 719 -22.44 -15.48 -17.40
N ALA A 720 -23.65 -15.13 -16.93
CA ALA A 720 -24.68 -16.10 -16.56
C ALA A 720 -25.16 -16.93 -17.77
N LEU A 721 -25.39 -16.31 -18.92
CA LEU A 721 -25.70 -17.01 -20.17
C LEU A 721 -24.54 -17.93 -20.61
N SER A 722 -23.29 -17.51 -20.44
CA SER A 722 -22.11 -18.34 -20.73
C SER A 722 -22.04 -19.58 -19.82
N VAL A 723 -22.33 -19.43 -18.53
CA VAL A 723 -22.36 -20.55 -17.58
C VAL A 723 -23.51 -21.51 -17.90
N LEU A 724 -24.71 -21.00 -18.18
CA LEU A 724 -25.87 -21.81 -18.57
C LEU A 724 -25.61 -22.58 -19.87
N THR A 725 -25.05 -21.93 -20.89
CA THR A 725 -24.72 -22.59 -22.17
C THR A 725 -23.59 -23.62 -22.05
N LYS A 726 -22.56 -23.37 -21.24
CA LYS A 726 -21.52 -24.37 -20.90
C LYS A 726 -22.08 -25.52 -20.08
N GLY A 727 -23.01 -25.24 -19.15
CA GLY A 727 -23.72 -26.25 -18.36
C GLY A 727 -24.58 -27.15 -19.23
N LEU A 728 -25.39 -26.57 -20.12
CA LEU A 728 -26.21 -27.32 -21.09
C LEU A 728 -25.35 -28.15 -22.04
N ARG A 729 -24.20 -27.64 -22.50
CA ARG A 729 -23.23 -28.42 -23.28
C ARG A 729 -22.55 -29.54 -22.49
N ARG A 730 -22.51 -29.49 -21.16
CA ARG A 730 -22.01 -30.60 -20.32
C ARG A 730 -23.09 -31.63 -19.99
N TRP A 731 -24.36 -31.31 -20.20
CA TRP A 731 -25.50 -32.22 -20.04
C TRP A 731 -25.97 -32.83 -21.36
N ALA A 732 -25.58 -32.25 -22.50
CA ALA A 732 -25.86 -32.75 -23.85
C ALA A 732 -24.80 -33.75 -24.38
N TRP A 733 -23.87 -34.18 -23.53
CA TRP A 733 -22.93 -35.28 -23.70
C TRP A 733 -23.02 -36.16 -22.45
#